data_AF-A0A084U476-F1
#
_entry.id   AF-A0A084U476-F1
#
_cell.length_a   1.000
_cell.length_b   1.000
_cell.length_c   1.000
_cell.angle_alpha   90.00
_cell.angle_beta   90.00
_cell.angle_gamma   90.00
#
_symmetry.space_group_name_H-M   'P 1'
#
loop_
_entity.id
_entity.type
_entity.pdbx_description
1 polymer ?
#
loop_
_entity_poly.entity_id
_entity_poly.type
_entity_poly.pdbx_seq_one_letter_code
_entity_poly.pdbx_strand_id
1 'polypeptide(L)'
;MKKEKKKRFIYSSIGAFALLGSFSTIGISFAIGPTILNNISKPPLINSSGNNNQPYVGNTDKPYYFKREIVNENVTRTPNKNTYQTPITKKYNSQFKWPSWNYNYEVDPDGSGPKKQNKFQTINGQEINAAQLVYNEDFTDMVVTDNNGNKQNLKFSDPRFILEEIKNNNLKKHPAADVWFEQNISDTEKAVDVSYSIPSSISGPTALGLYAPPGEILTLKFSDKTFESLKRNNVNNFQVVINSSFYDNKNADEDSGGISNRYPFVKTTFDVSVTNLENNNKEFKFGSPFGGTVSVFVRSGIKSSTSNDVYKSFDNFEFNVSGGLKTLSYYNGYTSEQEWNNDLQNVIDGKLTAPSMSIDFSYGSMNIASTGKNKFAYLDASKISYPKKVMEKWNDFLFLSEYFAGRDLDNSVTKTDFEFCDDIWGGAGAWGGGNALYAPLSWAQSSFLKGVTDWSINNNWGVFHEINHNFQQNGALFNKISHGKTNEVTMFNLSLISDTGRWRDLYNPASEFGGIGHWTGMQNMYSTVLNINETYENNKNYDAFNNSEYEIQNIILNTLGSQNYADYVRWDTRNGTDTSGLDTIVELSNYFGINFYPALANFHKIWNDGWPESYSKASSDQKRKINSINNLKSQDFVANIYAAGPYLYNTYKNTLTYTNDMQPAFEIAAGKPFTFDFEKGIISPNLNFNFSSLIFDSKTKYGGSLKLDPNNNKKLIYTPNKKYIDKIDEFDVGIKVNYKGMPSNYVDQIRWKIKVRQVANQPVITLYKDNYPKGYNTNKISDDYQYLKDEANFVQSKTSDPRRGPLSTRTDKGNWHRYKISFSFVAPKTANYKFQIKTKNGNGAMNAFIVNNSVSNDIWWKSNSAISNWTDTKTIKLNKNETTSFEIYTHTELNKSSKVEFRAIADNDTQNPIDVFENAVVPWANELSNNPSEFINDEKYKFQERKLNYNSFQTSMYGLKSSRKYEPIKKEDDNNFVNYKFALNGRNDFDEIVSKKDNRVYEKLNLTPNESINFNVDFANPTEIRTIEFDHRSSNWWWIKPEKIMITDDQNNILIDDNYEKFFQWSYGYGKAIFTLDRPYVVKKINFKLYNTNGSTNQNGISLDYISFYNTKRLNVNKTYSFNNPLINLYGKWENVDNNANTNISQFSGQSIKSTTIGDSLEFYLFGSGFDIVGQKNSSNSAFDIYVNDKFVATIDTYSETRIDNSVLYSYTSDTNDKPLKVKIVNKHNKTLFLDYIQTYGSFVYLDNIKNFK
;
A
#
# COMPACT_ATOMS: atom_id res chain seq x y z
N MET A 1 48.97 -16.42 42.59
CA MET A 1 50.14 -16.18 43.48
C MET A 1 50.61 -14.72 43.31
N LYS A 2 51.49 -14.22 44.20
CA LYS A 2 52.44 -13.06 44.12
C LYS A 2 52.46 -12.27 42.78
N LYS A 3 52.62 -10.94 42.66
CA LYS A 3 52.97 -9.76 43.53
C LYS A 3 52.81 -8.49 42.66
N GLU A 4 52.77 -7.21 43.08
CA GLU A 4 52.35 -6.49 44.30
C GLU A 4 52.31 -4.95 44.02
N LYS A 5 51.57 -4.17 44.85
CA LYS A 5 51.81 -2.79 45.41
C LYS A 5 52.83 -1.81 44.71
N LYS A 6 52.70 -0.45 44.76
CA LYS A 6 52.51 0.40 45.98
C LYS A 6 52.49 1.93 45.68
N LYS A 7 51.61 2.72 46.38
CA LYS A 7 51.73 4.18 46.73
C LYS A 7 51.78 5.20 45.55
N ARG A 8 51.53 6.52 45.69
CA ARG A 8 51.42 7.55 46.80
C ARG A 8 50.32 8.57 46.35
N PHE A 9 49.41 9.14 47.17
CA PHE A 9 49.55 10.27 48.14
C PHE A 9 50.35 11.48 47.63
N ILE A 10 49.96 12.76 47.81
CA ILE A 10 48.98 13.40 48.75
C ILE A 10 47.90 14.21 47.95
N TYR A 11 47.13 15.25 48.36
CA TYR A 11 47.09 16.11 49.57
C TYR A 11 45.64 16.45 50.07
N SER A 12 45.16 17.71 50.00
CA SER A 12 43.99 18.26 50.73
C SER A 12 43.40 19.51 50.02
N SER A 13 42.36 20.26 50.45
CA SER A 13 41.71 20.41 51.78
C SER A 13 40.33 21.13 51.71
N ILE A 14 39.41 20.84 52.65
CA ILE A 14 38.40 21.74 53.32
C ILE A 14 37.37 22.48 52.40
N GLY A 15 36.06 22.60 52.66
CA GLY A 15 35.12 22.24 53.76
C GLY A 15 33.84 23.14 53.63
N ALA A 16 32.84 23.21 54.53
CA ALA A 16 32.15 22.23 55.38
C ALA A 16 30.85 22.88 55.98
N PHE A 17 29.80 22.08 56.29
CA PHE A 17 28.51 22.48 56.98
C PHE A 17 27.56 23.49 56.25
N ALA A 18 26.26 23.63 56.56
CA ALA A 18 25.21 22.68 57.01
C ALA A 18 23.76 23.31 57.07
N LEU A 19 22.74 22.45 57.22
CA LEU A 19 21.41 22.61 57.85
C LEU A 19 20.28 23.51 57.26
N LEU A 20 19.09 22.87 57.15
CA LEU A 20 17.69 23.32 57.42
C LEU A 20 17.17 24.74 57.06
N GLY A 21 15.98 24.78 56.41
CA GLY A 21 15.10 25.96 56.33
C GLY A 21 13.83 25.68 55.50
N SER A 22 12.69 26.33 55.81
CA SER A 22 11.40 26.08 55.12
C SER A 22 10.49 27.32 55.05
N PHE A 23 9.48 27.27 54.15
CA PHE A 23 8.29 28.15 53.96
C PHE A 23 8.28 29.31 52.93
N SER A 24 7.23 29.25 52.08
CA SER A 24 6.34 30.31 51.54
C SER A 24 6.84 31.58 50.81
N THR A 25 6.65 31.59 49.48
CA THR A 25 5.93 32.60 48.64
C THR A 25 6.07 34.12 48.88
N ILE A 26 6.57 34.86 47.86
CA ILE A 26 5.94 36.00 47.10
C ILE A 26 6.99 36.83 46.32
N GLY A 27 6.69 37.30 45.09
CA GLY A 27 7.05 38.66 44.64
C GLY A 27 8.27 38.95 43.73
N ILE A 28 8.10 38.81 42.41
CA ILE A 28 8.48 39.78 41.32
C ILE A 28 9.94 40.34 41.21
N SER A 29 10.63 39.97 40.10
CA SER A 29 11.65 40.71 39.28
C SER A 29 12.92 41.33 39.95
N PHE A 30 14.08 41.52 39.27
CA PHE A 30 14.40 41.68 37.84
C PHE A 30 15.72 40.96 37.42
N ALA A 31 16.27 41.25 36.23
CA ALA A 31 17.44 40.65 35.57
C ALA A 31 18.77 40.73 36.38
N ILE A 32 19.84 39.98 36.08
CA ILE A 32 20.77 40.09 34.91
C ILE A 32 21.47 38.72 34.63
N GLY A 33 21.90 38.46 33.38
CA GLY A 33 22.67 37.25 32.96
C GLY A 33 24.21 37.44 33.04
N PRO A 34 25.06 36.77 32.21
CA PRO A 34 24.76 35.87 31.08
C PRO A 34 25.61 34.57 30.99
N THR A 35 25.20 33.63 30.10
CA THR A 35 26.02 32.52 29.52
C THR A 35 26.55 31.44 30.50
N ILE A 36 26.89 30.20 30.13
CA ILE A 36 27.56 29.65 28.94
C ILE A 36 26.94 28.31 28.48
N LEU A 37 26.93 28.07 27.14
CA LEU A 37 26.74 26.82 26.39
C LEU A 37 25.56 25.87 26.73
N ASN A 38 24.74 25.60 25.70
CA ASN A 38 24.80 24.28 25.08
C ASN A 38 24.36 24.31 23.60
N ASN A 39 25.19 23.77 22.71
CA ASN A 39 24.84 23.57 21.30
C ASN A 39 24.08 22.25 21.16
N ILE A 40 22.84 22.29 20.68
CA ILE A 40 22.15 21.12 20.13
C ILE A 40 21.60 21.49 18.76
N SER A 41 22.23 20.94 17.71
CA SER A 41 21.75 21.03 16.33
C SER A 41 20.42 20.30 16.19
N LYS A 42 19.36 21.01 15.79
CA LYS A 42 18.07 20.39 15.47
C LYS A 42 18.22 19.53 14.19
N PRO A 43 17.69 18.29 14.15
CA PRO A 43 17.68 17.49 12.92
C PRO A 43 16.83 18.15 11.82
N PRO A 44 17.06 17.82 10.53
CA PRO A 44 16.50 18.56 9.42
C PRO A 44 14.99 18.37 9.27
N LEU A 45 14.26 19.47 9.07
CA LEU A 45 12.92 19.44 8.50
C LEU A 45 13.00 19.11 7.00
N ILE A 46 12.08 18.30 6.52
CA ILE A 46 12.09 17.76 5.16
C ILE A 46 11.78 18.85 4.14
N ASN A 47 12.80 19.35 3.44
CA ASN A 47 12.63 20.19 2.26
C ASN A 47 12.11 19.33 1.09
N SER A 48 10.91 19.63 0.58
CA SER A 48 10.38 19.00 -0.64
C SER A 48 10.54 19.94 -1.85
N SER A 49 11.58 19.70 -2.66
CA SER A 49 11.94 20.54 -3.81
C SER A 49 11.87 19.79 -5.13
N GLY A 50 10.73 19.86 -5.83
CA GLY A 50 10.61 19.31 -7.18
C GLY A 50 9.20 19.37 -7.76
N ASN A 51 9.13 19.87 -9.00
CA ASN A 51 7.99 20.01 -9.94
C ASN A 51 6.97 18.84 -9.93
N ASN A 52 5.71 18.96 -10.36
CA ASN A 52 5.20 19.74 -11.52
C ASN A 52 4.36 18.89 -12.48
N ASN A 53 3.31 18.23 -11.97
CA ASN A 53 2.02 18.18 -12.66
C ASN A 53 0.85 18.09 -11.66
N GLN A 54 -0.22 18.84 -11.90
CA GLN A 54 -1.47 18.80 -11.15
C GLN A 54 -2.42 17.79 -11.80
N PRO A 55 -2.93 16.77 -11.10
CA PRO A 55 -3.97 15.88 -11.62
C PRO A 55 -5.36 16.51 -11.52
N TYR A 56 -6.31 15.94 -12.27
CA TYR A 56 -7.74 16.26 -12.14
C TYR A 56 -8.25 16.05 -10.71
N VAL A 57 -9.05 16.99 -10.19
CA VAL A 57 -9.93 16.77 -9.05
C VAL A 57 -11.18 16.02 -9.53
N GLY A 58 -11.07 14.71 -9.63
CA GLY A 58 -12.24 13.82 -9.63
C GLY A 58 -12.54 13.37 -8.20
N ASN A 59 -13.82 13.19 -7.84
CA ASN A 59 -14.19 12.64 -6.53
C ASN A 59 -13.55 11.27 -6.34
N THR A 60 -12.68 11.14 -5.34
CA THR A 60 -11.97 9.90 -4.98
C THR A 60 -12.89 8.84 -4.35
N ASP A 61 -14.18 9.14 -4.15
CA ASP A 61 -15.24 8.16 -3.86
C ASP A 61 -15.50 7.17 -5.01
N LYS A 62 -14.90 7.39 -6.18
CA LYS A 62 -15.03 6.50 -7.35
C LYS A 62 -13.69 5.89 -7.73
N PRO A 63 -13.51 4.57 -7.52
CA PRO A 63 -12.49 3.79 -8.22
C PRO A 63 -12.46 4.04 -9.72
N TYR A 64 -11.34 3.72 -10.35
CA TYR A 64 -11.19 3.81 -11.79
C TYR A 64 -12.15 2.84 -12.50
N TYR A 65 -13.25 3.39 -13.02
CA TYR A 65 -14.40 2.64 -13.52
C TYR A 65 -14.44 2.62 -15.06
N PHE A 66 -14.05 1.48 -15.63
CA PHE A 66 -14.20 1.12 -17.03
C PHE A 66 -15.68 0.95 -17.39
N LYS A 67 -16.21 1.73 -18.35
CA LYS A 67 -17.58 1.52 -18.85
C LYS A 67 -17.60 0.47 -19.96
N ARG A 68 -18.62 -0.39 -19.91
CA ARG A 68 -19.00 -1.33 -20.97
C ARG A 68 -20.52 -1.32 -21.14
N GLU A 69 -20.98 -1.33 -22.38
CA GLU A 69 -22.41 -1.38 -22.74
C GLU A 69 -22.59 -2.30 -23.95
N ILE A 70 -23.44 -3.33 -23.85
CA ILE A 70 -23.79 -4.18 -24.99
C ILE A 70 -24.83 -3.42 -25.82
N VAL A 71 -24.43 -2.99 -27.02
CA VAL A 71 -25.27 -2.21 -27.94
C VAL A 71 -26.20 -3.12 -28.74
N ASN A 72 -25.73 -4.32 -29.07
CA ASN A 72 -26.52 -5.36 -29.74
C ASN A 72 -26.00 -6.75 -29.35
N GLU A 73 -26.89 -7.62 -28.89
CA GLU A 73 -26.58 -9.00 -28.50
C GLU A 73 -26.89 -10.05 -29.60
N ASN A 74 -27.52 -9.64 -30.70
CA ASN A 74 -28.08 -10.54 -31.72
C ASN A 74 -27.45 -10.33 -33.12
N VAL A 75 -26.18 -9.92 -33.19
CA VAL A 75 -25.48 -9.69 -34.46
C VAL A 75 -25.34 -11.01 -35.22
N THR A 76 -25.80 -11.03 -36.48
CA THR A 76 -25.68 -12.24 -37.31
C THR A 76 -24.26 -12.39 -37.82
N ARG A 77 -23.68 -13.55 -37.52
CA ARG A 77 -22.32 -13.97 -37.79
C ARG A 77 -22.29 -15.01 -38.91
N THR A 78 -21.21 -15.02 -39.69
CA THR A 78 -20.95 -16.01 -40.74
C THR A 78 -19.66 -16.78 -40.38
N PRO A 79 -19.77 -17.98 -39.78
CA PRO A 79 -18.60 -18.70 -39.27
C PRO A 79 -17.58 -19.05 -40.37
N ASN A 80 -16.29 -18.83 -40.10
CA ASN A 80 -15.24 -19.18 -41.06
C ASN A 80 -14.90 -20.67 -40.99
N LYS A 81 -15.17 -21.39 -42.09
CA LYS A 81 -14.91 -22.84 -42.20
C LYS A 81 -13.65 -23.18 -43.00
N ASN A 82 -13.01 -22.17 -43.60
CA ASN A 82 -11.80 -22.35 -44.38
C ASN A 82 -10.58 -22.47 -43.45
N THR A 83 -9.68 -23.40 -43.75
CA THR A 83 -8.53 -23.75 -42.89
C THR A 83 -7.24 -23.70 -43.69
N TYR A 84 -6.13 -23.26 -43.09
CA TYR A 84 -4.81 -23.22 -43.74
C TYR A 84 -4.21 -24.61 -43.97
N GLN A 85 -3.45 -24.76 -45.07
CA GLN A 85 -2.52 -25.87 -45.27
C GLN A 85 -1.12 -25.46 -44.80
N THR A 86 -0.79 -25.83 -43.58
CA THR A 86 0.45 -25.46 -42.87
C THR A 86 1.65 -26.33 -43.31
N PRO A 87 2.93 -25.93 -43.06
CA PRO A 87 4.09 -26.77 -43.35
C PRO A 87 4.05 -28.15 -42.69
N ILE A 88 3.56 -28.24 -41.44
CA ILE A 88 3.39 -29.54 -40.75
C ILE A 88 2.35 -30.39 -41.49
N THR A 89 1.21 -29.83 -41.89
CA THR A 89 0.21 -30.60 -42.67
C THR A 89 0.70 -30.95 -44.09
N LYS A 90 1.49 -30.08 -44.75
CA LYS A 90 2.15 -30.37 -46.03
C LYS A 90 3.13 -31.56 -45.90
N LYS A 91 3.84 -31.68 -44.77
CA LYS A 91 4.88 -32.71 -44.54
C LYS A 91 4.35 -34.05 -43.99
N TYR A 92 3.38 -34.01 -43.07
CA TYR A 92 2.91 -35.17 -42.30
C TYR A 92 1.44 -35.54 -42.57
N ASN A 93 0.70 -34.72 -43.32
CA ASN A 93 -0.73 -34.90 -43.60
C ASN A 93 -1.54 -35.11 -42.29
N SER A 94 -2.67 -35.83 -42.34
CA SER A 94 -3.51 -36.18 -41.19
C SER A 94 -2.88 -37.13 -40.16
N GLN A 95 -1.60 -37.50 -40.32
CA GLN A 95 -0.89 -38.33 -39.33
C GLN A 95 -0.41 -37.50 -38.13
N PHE A 96 -0.16 -36.19 -38.30
CA PHE A 96 0.31 -35.33 -37.21
C PHE A 96 -0.82 -34.99 -36.23
N LYS A 97 -0.51 -35.00 -34.94
CA LYS A 97 -1.41 -34.58 -33.86
C LYS A 97 -0.84 -33.34 -33.17
N TRP A 98 -1.60 -32.25 -33.24
CA TRP A 98 -1.31 -31.04 -32.48
C TRP A 98 -1.32 -31.29 -30.97
N PRO A 99 -0.51 -30.54 -30.20
CA PRO A 99 -0.80 -30.25 -28.81
C PRO A 99 -2.27 -29.85 -28.68
N SER A 100 -3.00 -30.58 -27.85
CA SER A 100 -4.47 -30.57 -27.82
C SER A 100 -4.96 -31.04 -26.46
N TRP A 101 -6.18 -30.63 -26.09
CA TRP A 101 -6.76 -30.76 -24.75
C TRP A 101 -6.45 -32.09 -24.02
N ASN A 102 -6.54 -33.22 -24.73
CA ASN A 102 -6.43 -34.57 -24.18
C ASN A 102 -5.00 -35.17 -24.15
N TYR A 103 -3.98 -34.48 -24.65
CA TYR A 103 -2.61 -35.01 -24.75
C TYR A 103 -1.64 -34.20 -23.88
N ASN A 104 -1.08 -34.87 -22.87
CA ASN A 104 -0.07 -34.30 -21.97
C ASN A 104 1.34 -34.59 -22.51
N TYR A 105 2.14 -33.53 -22.69
CA TYR A 105 3.52 -33.56 -23.20
C TYR A 105 4.57 -33.16 -22.13
N GLU A 106 4.14 -33.07 -20.87
CA GLU A 106 4.91 -32.54 -19.73
C GLU A 106 6.01 -33.54 -19.25
N VAL A 107 6.70 -33.17 -18.17
CA VAL A 107 7.57 -34.05 -17.38
C VAL A 107 6.91 -34.25 -16.01
N ASP A 108 7.04 -35.42 -15.40
CA ASP A 108 6.44 -35.66 -14.08
C ASP A 108 6.97 -34.63 -13.03
N PRO A 109 6.09 -34.08 -12.17
CA PRO A 109 6.29 -32.79 -11.48
C PRO A 109 7.26 -32.80 -10.28
N ASP A 110 7.99 -33.89 -10.06
CA ASP A 110 9.01 -34.02 -9.03
C ASP A 110 10.45 -34.02 -9.59
N GLY A 111 10.61 -33.93 -10.91
CA GLY A 111 11.91 -33.97 -11.58
C GLY A 111 12.55 -35.36 -11.64
N SER A 112 11.87 -36.43 -11.21
CA SER A 112 12.40 -37.80 -11.22
C SER A 112 12.59 -38.40 -12.62
N GLY A 113 12.12 -37.71 -13.65
CA GLY A 113 12.26 -38.04 -15.06
C GLY A 113 10.90 -38.25 -15.73
N PRO A 114 10.82 -38.16 -17.07
CA PRO A 114 9.54 -38.24 -17.77
C PRO A 114 9.02 -39.69 -17.87
N LYS A 115 7.69 -39.84 -17.84
CA LYS A 115 7.01 -40.78 -18.74
C LYS A 115 7.40 -40.48 -20.20
N LYS A 116 8.49 -41.11 -20.66
CA LYS A 116 9.12 -40.90 -21.99
C LYS A 116 8.16 -41.03 -23.19
N GLN A 117 6.99 -41.65 -23.01
CA GLN A 117 6.08 -42.10 -24.06
C GLN A 117 5.35 -40.98 -24.82
N ASN A 118 5.28 -39.75 -24.29
CA ASN A 118 4.50 -38.66 -24.90
C ASN A 118 5.33 -37.50 -25.50
N LYS A 119 6.63 -37.36 -25.16
CA LYS A 119 7.45 -36.24 -25.65
C LYS A 119 7.63 -36.22 -27.17
N PHE A 120 7.53 -37.38 -27.80
CA PHE A 120 7.66 -37.56 -29.24
C PHE A 120 6.41 -38.21 -29.81
N GLN A 121 5.94 -37.73 -30.96
CA GLN A 121 4.99 -38.48 -31.77
C GLN A 121 5.77 -39.39 -32.73
N THR A 122 5.40 -40.66 -32.85
CA THR A 122 5.90 -41.51 -33.94
C THR A 122 5.07 -41.31 -35.21
N ILE A 123 5.69 -40.89 -36.30
CA ILE A 123 5.06 -40.80 -37.63
C ILE A 123 5.94 -41.52 -38.65
N ASN A 124 5.38 -42.48 -39.38
CA ASN A 124 6.08 -43.31 -40.38
C ASN A 124 7.39 -43.95 -39.87
N GLY A 125 7.44 -44.29 -38.57
CA GLY A 125 8.61 -44.87 -37.91
C GLY A 125 9.63 -43.88 -37.36
N GLN A 126 9.48 -42.57 -37.62
CA GLN A 126 10.31 -41.52 -37.06
C GLN A 126 9.68 -40.92 -35.79
N GLU A 127 10.44 -40.80 -34.70
CA GLU A 127 10.09 -39.94 -33.57
C GLU A 127 10.29 -38.46 -33.94
N ILE A 128 9.27 -37.64 -33.67
CA ILE A 128 9.31 -36.18 -33.88
C ILE A 128 8.86 -35.46 -32.61
N ASN A 129 9.60 -34.41 -32.20
CA ASN A 129 9.18 -33.54 -31.11
C ASN A 129 8.06 -32.61 -31.62
N ALA A 130 6.83 -32.87 -31.18
CA ALA A 130 5.64 -32.15 -31.65
C ALA A 130 5.66 -30.66 -31.22
N ALA A 131 6.11 -30.35 -30.00
CA ALA A 131 6.20 -28.99 -29.49
C ALA A 131 7.26 -28.16 -30.26
N GLN A 132 8.42 -28.75 -30.56
CA GLN A 132 9.47 -28.08 -31.32
C GLN A 132 9.08 -27.82 -32.79
N LEU A 133 8.32 -28.73 -33.41
CA LEU A 133 7.76 -28.50 -34.75
C LEU A 133 6.75 -27.36 -34.73
N VAL A 134 5.85 -27.34 -33.74
CA VAL A 134 4.85 -26.28 -33.52
C VAL A 134 5.51 -24.92 -33.26
N TYR A 135 6.58 -24.86 -32.45
CA TYR A 135 7.35 -23.63 -32.24
C TYR A 135 7.98 -23.11 -33.53
N ASN A 136 8.49 -24.00 -34.37
CA ASN A 136 9.13 -23.68 -35.64
C ASN A 136 8.12 -23.51 -36.79
N GLU A 137 6.80 -23.54 -36.55
CA GLU A 137 5.82 -23.44 -37.62
C GLU A 137 5.59 -21.99 -38.06
N ASP A 138 5.78 -21.77 -39.36
CA ASP A 138 5.62 -20.50 -40.06
C ASP A 138 4.73 -20.63 -41.29
N PHE A 139 4.42 -19.49 -41.92
CA PHE A 139 3.82 -19.44 -43.24
C PHE A 139 4.91 -19.23 -44.29
N THR A 140 5.47 -20.35 -44.78
CA THR A 140 6.57 -20.41 -45.76
C THR A 140 6.44 -19.50 -46.98
N ASP A 141 5.21 -19.13 -47.31
CA ASP A 141 4.86 -18.45 -48.55
C ASP A 141 4.83 -16.90 -48.35
N MET A 142 5.11 -16.40 -47.12
CA MET A 142 5.33 -14.98 -46.82
C MET A 142 6.63 -14.74 -46.04
N VAL A 143 7.54 -13.97 -46.66
CA VAL A 143 8.86 -13.62 -46.13
C VAL A 143 8.98 -12.12 -45.96
N VAL A 144 9.39 -11.66 -44.79
CA VAL A 144 9.66 -10.25 -44.49
C VAL A 144 11.16 -10.05 -44.25
N THR A 145 11.71 -8.98 -44.81
CA THR A 145 13.10 -8.56 -44.54
C THR A 145 13.14 -7.74 -43.24
N ASP A 146 14.00 -8.10 -42.30
CA ASP A 146 14.24 -7.29 -41.10
C ASP A 146 15.10 -6.04 -41.38
N ASN A 147 15.24 -5.17 -40.38
CA ASN A 147 16.00 -3.91 -40.50
C ASN A 147 17.50 -4.11 -40.80
N ASN A 148 18.02 -5.33 -40.67
CA ASN A 148 19.41 -5.68 -40.96
C ASN A 148 19.57 -6.38 -42.32
N GLY A 149 18.48 -6.60 -43.07
CA GLY A 149 18.48 -7.27 -44.37
C GLY A 149 18.20 -8.77 -44.32
N ASN A 150 17.94 -9.39 -43.16
CA ASN A 150 17.70 -10.83 -43.09
C ASN A 150 16.25 -11.15 -43.46
N LYS A 151 16.07 -12.20 -44.26
CA LYS A 151 14.75 -12.76 -44.57
C LYS A 151 14.26 -13.64 -43.43
N GLN A 152 13.06 -13.34 -42.92
CA GLN A 152 12.39 -14.11 -41.88
C GLN A 152 10.97 -14.49 -42.35
N ASN A 153 10.58 -15.76 -42.15
CA ASN A 153 9.20 -16.21 -42.36
C ASN A 153 8.30 -15.69 -41.22
N LEU A 154 7.01 -15.48 -41.48
CA LEU A 154 6.07 -15.05 -40.45
C LEU A 154 5.35 -16.24 -39.79
N LYS A 155 5.20 -16.22 -38.47
CA LYS A 155 4.34 -17.19 -37.76
C LYS A 155 2.86 -16.87 -38.01
N PHE A 156 1.98 -17.88 -37.91
CA PHE A 156 0.53 -17.68 -38.05
C PHE A 156 -0.08 -16.72 -37.01
N SER A 157 0.60 -16.49 -35.89
CA SER A 157 0.25 -15.53 -34.83
C SER A 157 0.93 -14.16 -34.99
N ASP A 158 1.71 -13.93 -36.04
CA ASP A 158 2.35 -12.63 -36.30
C ASP A 158 1.31 -11.61 -36.80
N PRO A 159 1.19 -10.42 -36.18
CA PRO A 159 0.19 -9.43 -36.57
C PRO A 159 0.37 -8.95 -38.03
N ARG A 160 1.59 -9.01 -38.60
CA ARG A 160 1.86 -8.61 -39.99
C ARG A 160 1.26 -9.59 -40.99
N PHE A 161 1.35 -10.89 -40.71
CA PHE A 161 0.73 -11.94 -41.51
C PHE A 161 -0.80 -11.77 -41.48
N ILE A 162 -1.36 -11.62 -40.27
CA ILE A 162 -2.80 -11.52 -40.07
C ILE A 162 -3.40 -10.27 -40.73
N LEU A 163 -2.76 -9.11 -40.62
CA LEU A 163 -3.24 -7.87 -41.23
C LEU A 163 -3.23 -7.92 -42.76
N GLU A 164 -2.22 -8.55 -43.38
CA GLU A 164 -2.17 -8.73 -44.83
C GLU A 164 -3.20 -9.75 -45.32
N GLU A 165 -3.44 -10.84 -44.58
CA GLU A 165 -4.50 -11.82 -44.88
C GLU A 165 -5.92 -11.23 -44.69
N ILE A 166 -6.11 -10.31 -43.74
CA ILE A 166 -7.35 -9.52 -43.60
C ILE A 166 -7.52 -8.58 -44.80
N LYS A 167 -6.47 -7.85 -45.19
CA LYS A 167 -6.45 -6.94 -46.35
C LYS A 167 -6.75 -7.66 -47.67
N ASN A 168 -6.29 -8.89 -47.83
CA ASN A 168 -6.56 -9.75 -48.98
C ASN A 168 -7.85 -10.59 -48.86
N ASN A 169 -8.65 -10.39 -47.80
CA ASN A 169 -9.89 -11.13 -47.52
C ASN A 169 -9.71 -12.66 -47.54
N ASN A 170 -8.57 -13.13 -47.04
CA ASN A 170 -8.06 -14.49 -47.21
C ASN A 170 -7.79 -15.20 -45.86
N LEU A 171 -7.99 -14.51 -44.73
CA LEU A 171 -7.82 -15.02 -43.37
C LEU A 171 -8.61 -16.34 -43.15
N LYS A 172 -7.94 -17.34 -42.56
CA LYS A 172 -8.47 -18.68 -42.33
C LYS A 172 -8.19 -19.15 -40.91
N LYS A 173 -8.85 -20.24 -40.52
CA LYS A 173 -8.55 -21.00 -39.30
C LYS A 173 -7.22 -21.75 -39.41
N HIS A 174 -6.47 -21.87 -38.32
CA HIS A 174 -5.35 -22.79 -38.19
C HIS A 174 -5.85 -24.19 -37.76
N PRO A 175 -5.38 -25.31 -38.33
CA PRO A 175 -5.87 -26.65 -37.98
C PRO A 175 -5.85 -26.98 -36.48
N ALA A 176 -4.89 -26.44 -35.72
CA ALA A 176 -4.79 -26.64 -34.28
C ALA A 176 -5.97 -26.07 -33.47
N ALA A 177 -6.70 -25.08 -34.00
CA ALA A 177 -7.79 -24.42 -33.28
C ALA A 177 -8.96 -25.38 -32.93
N ASP A 178 -9.22 -26.38 -33.79
CA ASP A 178 -10.31 -27.34 -33.60
C ASP A 178 -10.08 -28.36 -32.49
N VAL A 179 -8.86 -28.44 -31.95
CA VAL A 179 -8.46 -29.43 -30.92
C VAL A 179 -7.88 -28.79 -29.65
N TRP A 180 -7.91 -27.46 -29.58
CA TRP A 180 -7.32 -26.68 -28.51
C TRP A 180 -8.03 -26.87 -27.16
N PHE A 181 -9.35 -26.73 -27.18
CA PHE A 181 -10.22 -26.76 -26.01
C PHE A 181 -11.14 -27.98 -26.07
N GLU A 182 -11.62 -28.44 -24.92
CA GLU A 182 -12.64 -29.51 -24.86
C GLU A 182 -13.97 -29.10 -25.53
N GLN A 183 -14.22 -27.78 -25.58
CA GLN A 183 -15.43 -27.16 -26.11
C GLN A 183 -15.02 -26.10 -27.14
N ASN A 184 -15.38 -26.35 -28.40
CA ASN A 184 -15.23 -25.39 -29.48
C ASN A 184 -16.46 -24.48 -29.57
N ILE A 185 -16.28 -23.35 -30.26
CA ILE A 185 -17.31 -22.35 -30.54
C ILE A 185 -18.43 -22.95 -31.41
N SER A 186 -19.69 -22.63 -31.09
CA SER A 186 -20.82 -22.95 -31.94
C SER A 186 -20.89 -22.06 -33.18
N ASP A 187 -21.13 -22.67 -34.34
CA ASP A 187 -21.52 -21.97 -35.58
C ASP A 187 -22.80 -21.12 -35.42
N THR A 188 -23.66 -21.43 -34.45
CA THR A 188 -24.95 -20.75 -34.24
C THR A 188 -24.88 -19.60 -33.23
N GLU A 189 -23.76 -19.44 -32.52
CA GLU A 189 -23.62 -18.37 -31.52
C GLU A 189 -23.51 -17.01 -32.20
N LYS A 190 -24.34 -16.06 -31.74
CA LYS A 190 -24.42 -14.70 -32.28
C LYS A 190 -23.22 -13.86 -31.84
N ALA A 191 -22.78 -13.00 -32.75
CA ALA A 191 -21.82 -11.97 -32.38
C ALA A 191 -22.52 -10.84 -31.61
N VAL A 192 -21.72 -10.02 -30.94
CA VAL A 192 -22.19 -8.85 -30.18
C VAL A 192 -21.50 -7.57 -30.67
N ASP A 193 -22.22 -6.46 -30.57
CA ASP A 193 -21.66 -5.10 -30.66
C ASP A 193 -21.57 -4.54 -29.24
N VAL A 194 -20.38 -4.09 -28.83
CA VAL A 194 -20.13 -3.60 -27.46
C VAL A 194 -19.40 -2.26 -27.50
N SER A 195 -19.89 -1.29 -26.73
CA SER A 195 -19.26 0.02 -26.54
C SER A 195 -18.45 0.05 -25.25
N TYR A 196 -17.33 0.76 -25.28
CA TYR A 196 -16.35 0.84 -24.20
C TYR A 196 -15.92 2.28 -23.94
N SER A 197 -15.68 2.61 -22.66
CA SER A 197 -15.05 3.87 -22.26
C SER A 197 -14.01 3.61 -21.16
N ILE A 198 -12.73 3.76 -21.52
CA ILE A 198 -11.57 3.47 -20.65
C ILE A 198 -10.92 4.79 -20.23
N PRO A 199 -10.76 5.11 -18.94
CA PRO A 199 -10.13 6.36 -18.51
C PRO A 199 -8.72 6.53 -19.08
N SER A 200 -8.45 7.70 -19.67
CA SER A 200 -7.23 7.97 -20.43
C SER A 200 -5.95 8.03 -19.59
N SER A 201 -6.10 8.22 -18.27
CA SER A 201 -5.03 8.30 -17.28
C SER A 201 -4.46 6.96 -16.82
N ILE A 202 -5.05 5.84 -17.28
CA ILE A 202 -4.67 4.47 -16.89
C ILE A 202 -3.78 3.84 -17.97
N SER A 203 -2.72 3.17 -17.55
CA SER A 203 -1.91 2.28 -18.39
C SER A 203 -2.16 0.82 -18.06
N GLY A 204 -1.73 -0.08 -18.96
CA GLY A 204 -1.85 -1.53 -18.78
C GLY A 204 -3.01 -2.17 -19.55
N PRO A 205 -3.34 -3.44 -19.24
CA PRO A 205 -4.33 -4.25 -19.93
C PRO A 205 -5.77 -3.92 -19.51
N THR A 206 -6.74 -4.30 -20.34
CA THR A 206 -8.17 -4.33 -20.01
C THR A 206 -8.87 -5.38 -20.89
N ALA A 207 -9.43 -6.42 -20.26
CA ALA A 207 -10.11 -7.51 -20.95
C ALA A 207 -11.50 -7.07 -21.44
N LEU A 208 -11.79 -7.22 -22.74
CA LEU A 208 -13.02 -6.70 -23.36
C LEU A 208 -14.27 -7.58 -23.14
N GLY A 209 -14.10 -8.82 -22.67
CA GLY A 209 -15.23 -9.73 -22.46
C GLY A 209 -15.75 -10.28 -23.78
N LEU A 210 -14.83 -10.40 -24.74
CA LEU A 210 -15.06 -10.82 -26.12
C LEU A 210 -14.08 -11.92 -26.50
N TYR A 211 -14.54 -12.84 -27.34
CA TYR A 211 -13.72 -13.84 -28.01
C TYR A 211 -13.74 -13.59 -29.53
N ALA A 212 -12.56 -13.55 -30.15
CA ALA A 212 -12.40 -13.53 -31.59
C ALA A 212 -12.41 -14.98 -32.13
N PRO A 213 -13.39 -15.42 -32.94
CA PRO A 213 -13.40 -16.80 -33.43
C PRO A 213 -12.24 -17.11 -34.40
N PRO A 214 -11.79 -18.37 -34.50
CA PRO A 214 -10.67 -18.75 -35.37
C PRO A 214 -10.90 -18.40 -36.85
N GLY A 215 -10.05 -17.51 -37.38
CA GLY A 215 -10.13 -17.02 -38.76
C GLY A 215 -11.24 -16.00 -39.03
N GLU A 216 -12.01 -15.57 -38.03
CA GLU A 216 -13.02 -14.52 -38.19
C GLU A 216 -12.43 -13.12 -37.90
N ILE A 217 -13.08 -12.07 -38.42
CA ILE A 217 -12.58 -10.69 -38.39
C ILE A 217 -13.46 -9.83 -37.49
N LEU A 218 -12.86 -9.21 -36.49
CA LEU A 218 -13.46 -8.20 -35.61
C LEU A 218 -13.09 -6.80 -36.10
N THR A 219 -13.96 -5.84 -35.81
CA THR A 219 -13.72 -4.41 -36.11
C THR A 219 -13.80 -3.60 -34.83
N LEU A 220 -12.72 -2.90 -34.47
CA LEU A 220 -12.71 -1.85 -33.44
C LEU A 220 -12.92 -0.50 -34.13
N LYS A 221 -13.77 0.37 -33.58
CA LYS A 221 -14.02 1.72 -34.11
C LYS A 221 -13.99 2.77 -33.00
N PHE A 222 -13.11 3.76 -33.12
CA PHE A 222 -13.03 4.86 -32.15
C PHE A 222 -14.13 5.91 -32.35
N SER A 223 -14.54 6.57 -31.26
CA SER A 223 -15.37 7.77 -31.34
C SER A 223 -14.60 8.91 -32.02
N ASP A 224 -15.31 9.84 -32.67
CA ASP A 224 -14.69 11.01 -33.32
C ASP A 224 -13.82 11.81 -32.35
N LYS A 225 -14.36 12.08 -31.15
CA LYS A 225 -13.68 12.73 -30.03
C LYS A 225 -12.39 12.00 -29.65
N THR A 226 -12.41 10.67 -29.61
CA THR A 226 -11.25 9.85 -29.25
C THR A 226 -10.19 9.85 -30.35
N PHE A 227 -10.61 9.64 -31.59
CA PHE A 227 -9.72 9.61 -32.75
C PHE A 227 -8.99 10.96 -32.95
N GLU A 228 -9.69 12.09 -32.92
CA GLU A 228 -9.04 13.42 -33.04
C GLU A 228 -8.09 13.72 -31.87
N SER A 229 -8.25 13.05 -30.73
CA SER A 229 -7.38 13.21 -29.56
C SER A 229 -6.15 12.30 -29.62
N LEU A 230 -6.28 11.05 -30.08
CA LEU A 230 -5.16 10.19 -30.45
C LEU A 230 -4.27 10.88 -31.50
N LYS A 231 -4.89 11.45 -32.53
CA LYS A 231 -4.24 12.18 -33.62
C LYS A 231 -3.45 13.40 -33.15
N ARG A 232 -4.09 14.32 -32.41
CA ARG A 232 -3.42 15.55 -31.93
C ARG A 232 -2.26 15.28 -30.98
N ASN A 233 -2.30 14.21 -30.20
CA ASN A 233 -1.21 13.83 -29.29
C ASN A 233 -0.17 12.90 -29.94
N ASN A 234 -0.33 12.52 -31.22
CA ASN A 234 0.50 11.54 -31.95
C ASN A 234 0.67 10.20 -31.20
N VAL A 235 -0.42 9.70 -30.60
CA VAL A 235 -0.38 8.56 -29.67
C VAL A 235 -0.54 7.23 -30.42
N ASN A 236 0.57 6.52 -30.58
CA ASN A 236 0.63 5.13 -31.02
C ASN A 236 0.80 4.17 -29.82
N ASN A 237 0.11 4.47 -28.70
CA ASN A 237 0.22 3.76 -27.42
C ASN A 237 -0.97 2.83 -27.13
N PHE A 238 -1.88 2.65 -28.08
CA PHE A 238 -3.03 1.77 -27.96
C PHE A 238 -2.78 0.47 -28.73
N GLN A 239 -3.01 -0.67 -28.10
CA GLN A 239 -2.82 -1.99 -28.70
C GLN A 239 -4.07 -2.84 -28.51
N VAL A 240 -4.34 -3.73 -29.47
CA VAL A 240 -5.31 -4.84 -29.31
C VAL A 240 -4.53 -6.13 -29.13
N VAL A 241 -4.86 -6.92 -28.12
CA VAL A 241 -4.18 -8.18 -27.80
C VAL A 241 -5.19 -9.31 -27.86
N ILE A 242 -4.91 -10.35 -28.66
CA ILE A 242 -5.63 -11.62 -28.62
C ILE A 242 -4.81 -12.60 -27.78
N ASN A 243 -5.48 -13.37 -26.90
CA ASN A 243 -4.89 -14.32 -25.96
C ASN A 243 -3.90 -13.67 -24.98
N SER A 244 -4.28 -12.58 -24.31
CA SER A 244 -3.37 -11.88 -23.38
C SER A 244 -2.90 -12.76 -22.20
N SER A 245 -3.65 -13.81 -21.83
CA SER A 245 -3.33 -14.73 -20.73
C SER A 245 -2.43 -15.92 -21.10
N PHE A 246 -1.74 -15.87 -22.24
CA PHE A 246 -0.80 -16.90 -22.69
C PHE A 246 0.59 -16.29 -22.85
N TYR A 247 1.64 -17.06 -22.62
CA TYR A 247 3.03 -16.59 -22.78
C TYR A 247 3.74 -17.36 -23.90
N ASP A 248 4.36 -16.64 -24.85
CA ASP A 248 5.11 -17.24 -25.96
C ASP A 248 6.45 -17.83 -25.48
N ASN A 249 6.44 -19.08 -25.03
CA ASN A 249 7.56 -19.75 -24.36
C ASN A 249 8.70 -20.16 -25.32
N LYS A 250 9.90 -19.56 -25.19
CA LYS A 250 10.97 -19.67 -26.19
C LYS A 250 11.94 -20.82 -25.90
N ASN A 251 12.05 -21.72 -26.89
CA ASN A 251 12.93 -22.89 -26.96
C ASN A 251 12.64 -24.01 -25.93
N ALA A 252 12.71 -25.26 -26.39
CA ALA A 252 12.51 -26.46 -25.58
C ALA A 252 13.84 -27.14 -25.19
N ASP A 253 14.94 -26.37 -25.15
CA ASP A 253 16.29 -26.90 -25.07
C ASP A 253 16.68 -27.27 -23.62
N GLU A 254 16.60 -28.58 -23.37
CA GLU A 254 17.25 -29.40 -22.34
C GLU A 254 16.92 -29.22 -20.85
N ASP A 255 16.59 -28.03 -20.33
CA ASP A 255 16.36 -27.80 -18.87
C ASP A 255 15.01 -27.12 -18.52
N SER A 256 14.09 -26.99 -19.49
CA SER A 256 12.79 -26.32 -19.27
C SER A 256 11.72 -27.25 -18.65
N GLY A 257 10.97 -26.70 -17.68
CA GLY A 257 9.80 -27.32 -17.06
C GLY A 257 8.66 -27.59 -18.06
N GLY A 258 7.66 -28.36 -17.62
CA GLY A 258 6.57 -28.84 -18.47
C GLY A 258 5.85 -27.74 -19.24
N ILE A 259 5.81 -27.88 -20.57
CA ILE A 259 4.92 -27.11 -21.44
C ILE A 259 3.54 -27.79 -21.42
N SER A 260 2.48 -27.00 -21.27
CA SER A 260 1.10 -27.47 -21.14
C SER A 260 0.60 -28.20 -22.40
N ASN A 261 -0.54 -28.89 -22.28
CA ASN A 261 -1.30 -29.46 -23.41
C ASN A 261 -1.72 -28.39 -24.47
N ARG A 262 -1.55 -27.10 -24.15
CA ARG A 262 -2.00 -25.94 -24.91
C ARG A 262 -0.90 -25.51 -25.88
N TYR A 263 -1.25 -25.18 -27.13
CA TYR A 263 -0.31 -24.73 -28.16
C TYR A 263 0.24 -23.33 -27.78
N PRO A 264 1.52 -23.14 -27.42
CA PRO A 264 1.93 -22.00 -26.59
C PRO A 264 2.43 -20.77 -27.39
N PHE A 265 1.88 -20.51 -28.59
CA PHE A 265 2.39 -19.50 -29.54
C PHE A 265 1.29 -18.66 -30.22
N VAL A 266 0.34 -18.12 -29.45
CA VAL A 266 -0.87 -17.45 -30.00
C VAL A 266 -1.21 -16.10 -29.37
N LYS A 267 -0.32 -15.52 -28.57
CA LYS A 267 -0.50 -14.14 -28.11
C LYS A 267 -0.21 -13.19 -29.27
N THR A 268 -1.27 -12.65 -29.86
CA THR A 268 -1.15 -11.75 -31.01
C THR A 268 -1.37 -10.32 -30.54
N THR A 269 -0.34 -9.47 -30.68
CA THR A 269 -0.38 -8.07 -30.25
C THR A 269 -0.35 -7.15 -31.47
N PHE A 270 -1.43 -6.39 -31.67
CA PHE A 270 -1.58 -5.42 -32.76
C PHE A 270 -1.36 -3.99 -32.25
N ASP A 271 -0.40 -3.27 -32.84
CA ASP A 271 -0.22 -1.84 -32.59
C ASP A 271 -1.19 -1.02 -33.45
N VAL A 272 -2.04 -0.21 -32.83
CA VAL A 272 -3.06 0.59 -33.53
C VAL A 272 -2.52 2.00 -33.76
N SER A 273 -2.14 2.30 -35.01
CA SER A 273 -1.59 3.61 -35.38
C SER A 273 -2.67 4.58 -35.87
N VAL A 274 -2.47 5.88 -35.59
CA VAL A 274 -3.36 6.96 -36.07
C VAL A 274 -3.48 6.94 -37.59
N THR A 275 -2.36 6.78 -38.30
CA THR A 275 -2.29 6.80 -39.77
C THR A 275 -3.07 5.63 -40.41
N ASN A 276 -3.15 4.48 -39.75
CA ASN A 276 -3.99 3.37 -40.23
C ASN A 276 -5.47 3.70 -40.05
N LEU A 277 -5.86 4.31 -38.92
CA LEU A 277 -7.24 4.72 -38.62
C LEU A 277 -7.73 5.83 -39.55
N GLU A 278 -6.88 6.82 -39.89
CA GLU A 278 -7.18 7.91 -40.82
C GLU A 278 -7.67 7.41 -42.17
N ASN A 279 -7.00 6.41 -42.73
CA ASN A 279 -7.29 5.87 -44.06
C ASN A 279 -8.44 4.85 -44.07
N ASN A 280 -8.94 4.44 -42.89
CA ASN A 280 -9.93 3.37 -42.73
C ASN A 280 -11.15 3.79 -41.90
N ASN A 281 -11.67 5.02 -42.09
CA ASN A 281 -12.92 5.46 -41.44
C ASN A 281 -12.92 5.34 -39.89
N LYS A 282 -11.75 5.50 -39.26
CA LYS A 282 -11.52 5.36 -37.80
C LYS A 282 -11.73 3.92 -37.29
N GLU A 283 -11.73 2.94 -38.18
CA GLU A 283 -11.85 1.51 -37.92
C GLU A 283 -10.49 0.80 -37.98
N PHE A 284 -10.30 -0.19 -37.12
CA PHE A 284 -9.17 -1.12 -37.12
C PHE A 284 -9.72 -2.56 -37.16
N LYS A 285 -9.31 -3.34 -38.17
CA LYS A 285 -9.76 -4.72 -38.38
C LYS A 285 -8.68 -5.70 -37.94
N PHE A 286 -9.07 -6.68 -37.15
CA PHE A 286 -8.17 -7.64 -36.51
C PHE A 286 -8.83 -9.01 -36.36
N GLY A 287 -8.05 -10.03 -36.05
CA GLY A 287 -8.52 -11.42 -35.93
C GLY A 287 -7.36 -12.33 -35.54
N SER A 288 -7.58 -13.65 -35.51
CA SER A 288 -6.50 -14.63 -35.28
C SER A 288 -6.86 -15.96 -35.95
N PRO A 289 -5.92 -16.63 -36.65
CA PRO A 289 -6.14 -17.99 -37.16
C PRO A 289 -6.47 -19.01 -36.06
N PHE A 290 -6.06 -18.74 -34.83
CA PHE A 290 -6.32 -19.58 -33.65
C PHE A 290 -7.55 -19.14 -32.85
N GLY A 291 -8.05 -17.94 -33.12
CA GLY A 291 -9.01 -17.23 -32.26
C GLY A 291 -8.38 -16.81 -30.92
N GLY A 292 -9.22 -16.32 -30.00
CA GLY A 292 -8.80 -16.04 -28.63
C GLY A 292 -9.59 -14.96 -27.89
N THR A 293 -9.30 -14.79 -26.60
CA THR A 293 -9.82 -13.67 -25.78
C THR A 293 -9.27 -12.34 -26.26
N VAL A 294 -10.12 -11.30 -26.31
CA VAL A 294 -9.71 -9.95 -26.73
C VAL A 294 -9.50 -9.04 -25.53
N SER A 295 -8.32 -8.44 -25.46
CA SER A 295 -7.96 -7.36 -24.53
C SER A 295 -7.51 -6.14 -25.33
N VAL A 296 -7.50 -4.97 -24.68
CA VAL A 296 -6.74 -3.81 -25.14
C VAL A 296 -5.65 -3.47 -24.13
N PHE A 297 -4.58 -2.81 -24.59
CA PHE A 297 -3.47 -2.39 -23.74
C PHE A 297 -3.11 -0.93 -24.04
N VAL A 298 -3.01 -0.11 -22.98
CA VAL A 298 -2.59 1.29 -23.07
C VAL A 298 -1.15 1.38 -22.55
N ARG A 299 -0.18 1.56 -23.45
CA ARG A 299 1.26 1.56 -23.10
C ARG A 299 1.66 2.67 -22.12
N SER A 300 0.98 3.81 -22.18
CA SER A 300 1.11 4.88 -21.20
C SER A 300 -0.16 5.75 -21.19
N GLY A 301 -0.65 6.08 -19.99
CA GLY A 301 -1.80 6.98 -19.83
C GLY A 301 -1.49 8.39 -20.34
N ILE A 302 -2.43 8.99 -21.05
CA ILE A 302 -2.29 10.33 -21.64
C ILE A 302 -2.50 11.37 -20.53
N LYS A 303 -1.42 12.02 -20.10
CA LYS A 303 -1.45 13.08 -19.08
C LYS A 303 -1.74 14.43 -19.75
N SER A 304 -2.83 15.09 -19.36
CA SER A 304 -3.11 16.48 -19.74
C SER A 304 -2.00 17.39 -19.20
N SER A 305 -1.32 18.13 -20.08
CA SER A 305 0.01 18.69 -19.82
C SER A 305 0.05 20.19 -19.50
N THR A 306 -1.04 20.93 -19.72
CA THR A 306 -1.12 22.39 -19.50
C THR A 306 -2.51 22.83 -19.02
N SER A 307 -2.57 23.88 -18.20
CA SER A 307 -3.83 24.38 -17.63
C SER A 307 -4.60 25.38 -18.51
N ASN A 308 -4.02 25.81 -19.63
CA ASN A 308 -4.53 26.92 -20.45
C ASN A 308 -4.95 26.50 -21.87
N ASP A 309 -4.93 25.19 -22.18
CA ASP A 309 -5.38 24.70 -23.48
C ASP A 309 -6.91 24.53 -23.50
N VAL A 310 -7.56 25.01 -24.56
CA VAL A 310 -9.02 25.06 -24.68
C VAL A 310 -9.62 23.68 -24.98
N TYR A 311 -8.80 22.72 -25.45
CA TYR A 311 -9.22 21.37 -25.83
C TYR A 311 -9.29 20.38 -24.66
N LYS A 312 -10.08 20.74 -23.66
CA LYS A 312 -10.17 20.13 -22.32
C LYS A 312 -11.03 18.85 -22.25
N SER A 313 -10.89 17.90 -23.18
CA SER A 313 -11.84 16.76 -23.30
C SER A 313 -11.28 15.46 -23.92
N PHE A 314 -10.26 14.87 -23.29
CA PHE A 314 -9.92 13.45 -23.52
C PHE A 314 -9.82 12.68 -22.21
N ASP A 315 -10.94 12.56 -21.50
CA ASP A 315 -11.00 11.88 -20.19
C ASP A 315 -11.05 10.34 -20.34
N ASN A 316 -11.51 9.82 -21.48
CA ASN A 316 -11.58 8.38 -21.79
C ASN A 316 -11.23 8.09 -23.27
N PHE A 317 -10.63 6.92 -23.52
CA PHE A 317 -10.69 6.23 -24.81
C PHE A 317 -12.12 5.67 -25.00
N GLU A 318 -12.86 6.19 -25.97
CA GLU A 318 -14.22 5.73 -26.33
C GLU A 318 -14.16 4.97 -27.66
N PHE A 319 -14.60 3.71 -27.68
CA PHE A 319 -14.63 2.87 -28.88
C PHE A 319 -15.69 1.78 -28.81
N ASN A 320 -16.10 1.29 -29.97
CA ASN A 320 -16.97 0.12 -30.12
C ASN A 320 -16.15 -1.06 -30.68
N VAL A 321 -16.53 -2.29 -30.35
CA VAL A 321 -16.03 -3.51 -31.00
C VAL A 321 -17.21 -4.35 -31.49
N SER A 322 -17.11 -4.79 -32.74
CA SER A 322 -18.13 -5.57 -33.45
C SER A 322 -17.56 -6.88 -33.99
N GLY A 323 -18.40 -7.93 -34.02
CA GLY A 323 -18.07 -9.24 -34.61
C GLY A 323 -17.48 -10.27 -33.64
N GLY A 324 -17.24 -9.90 -32.37
CA GLY A 324 -16.80 -10.83 -31.33
C GLY A 324 -17.96 -11.62 -30.71
N LEU A 325 -17.66 -12.76 -30.10
CA LEU A 325 -18.61 -13.49 -29.25
C LEU A 325 -18.47 -13.07 -27.78
N LYS A 326 -19.54 -13.15 -26.99
CA LYS A 326 -19.51 -12.79 -25.56
C LYS A 326 -18.76 -13.86 -24.76
N THR A 327 -17.83 -13.47 -23.88
CA THR A 327 -17.27 -14.37 -22.84
C THR A 327 -18.01 -14.20 -21.52
N LEU A 328 -18.00 -15.21 -20.64
CA LEU A 328 -18.47 -15.06 -19.27
C LEU A 328 -17.60 -13.99 -18.57
N SER A 329 -18.19 -12.87 -18.17
CA SER A 329 -17.42 -11.66 -17.84
C SER A 329 -17.88 -10.98 -16.56
N TYR A 330 -16.93 -10.47 -15.76
CA TYR A 330 -17.21 -9.55 -14.65
C TYR A 330 -16.49 -8.21 -14.81
N TYR A 331 -17.24 -7.12 -14.69
CA TYR A 331 -16.75 -5.75 -14.71
C TYR A 331 -17.06 -5.04 -13.40
N ASN A 332 -16.03 -4.58 -12.70
CA ASN A 332 -16.17 -3.98 -11.39
C ASN A 332 -17.03 -2.71 -11.40
N GLY A 333 -18.20 -2.77 -10.77
CA GLY A 333 -19.18 -1.68 -10.74
C GLY A 333 -20.22 -1.68 -11.87
N TYR A 334 -20.15 -2.64 -12.81
CA TYR A 334 -21.05 -2.70 -13.99
C TYR A 334 -21.80 -4.03 -14.11
N THR A 335 -21.10 -5.17 -14.05
CA THR A 335 -21.76 -6.48 -14.13
C THR A 335 -22.63 -6.69 -12.90
N SER A 336 -23.93 -6.85 -13.10
CA SER A 336 -24.85 -7.15 -12.01
C SER A 336 -24.80 -8.64 -11.61
N GLU A 337 -25.20 -8.96 -10.38
CA GLU A 337 -25.31 -10.35 -9.93
C GLU A 337 -26.33 -11.16 -10.76
N GLN A 338 -27.37 -10.49 -11.25
CA GLN A 338 -28.36 -11.10 -12.16
C GLN A 338 -27.77 -11.37 -13.55
N GLU A 339 -27.03 -10.43 -14.14
CA GLU A 339 -26.32 -10.63 -15.42
C GLU A 339 -25.32 -11.79 -15.29
N TRP A 340 -24.50 -11.77 -14.24
CA TRP A 340 -23.52 -12.82 -13.96
C TRP A 340 -24.17 -14.20 -13.86
N ASN A 341 -25.23 -14.35 -13.07
CA ASN A 341 -25.92 -15.62 -12.89
C ASN A 341 -26.61 -16.09 -14.19
N ASN A 342 -27.14 -15.16 -15.00
CA ASN A 342 -27.70 -15.48 -16.32
C ASN A 342 -26.61 -15.98 -17.30
N ASP A 343 -25.46 -15.32 -17.37
CA ASP A 343 -24.34 -15.74 -18.22
C ASP A 343 -23.75 -17.07 -17.76
N LEU A 344 -23.66 -17.29 -16.44
CA LEU A 344 -23.22 -18.55 -15.85
C LEU A 344 -24.16 -19.70 -16.22
N GLN A 345 -25.48 -19.48 -16.22
CA GLN A 345 -26.46 -20.44 -16.72
C GLN A 345 -26.36 -20.61 -18.25
N ASN A 346 -26.10 -19.55 -19.01
CA ASN A 346 -25.89 -19.66 -20.46
C ASN A 346 -24.64 -20.48 -20.83
N VAL A 347 -23.59 -20.48 -20.01
CA VAL A 347 -22.46 -21.43 -20.13
C VAL A 347 -22.93 -22.85 -19.83
N ILE A 348 -23.65 -23.07 -18.72
CA ILE A 348 -24.15 -24.40 -18.32
C ILE A 348 -25.03 -25.02 -19.42
N ASP A 349 -25.92 -24.22 -20.01
CA ASP A 349 -26.82 -24.58 -21.11
C ASP A 349 -26.11 -24.76 -22.47
N GLY A 350 -24.84 -24.34 -22.61
CA GLY A 350 -24.10 -24.37 -23.87
C GLY A 350 -24.55 -23.30 -24.89
N LYS A 351 -25.16 -22.21 -24.43
CA LYS A 351 -25.56 -21.05 -25.25
C LYS A 351 -24.42 -20.05 -25.44
N LEU A 352 -23.55 -19.93 -24.43
CA LEU A 352 -22.30 -19.17 -24.48
C LEU A 352 -21.16 -20.20 -24.51
N THR A 353 -20.52 -20.34 -25.68
CA THR A 353 -19.55 -21.42 -25.95
C THR A 353 -18.11 -20.95 -26.09
N ALA A 354 -17.86 -19.63 -26.04
CA ALA A 354 -16.51 -19.08 -26.01
C ALA A 354 -15.68 -19.68 -24.84
N PRO A 355 -14.54 -20.35 -25.10
CA PRO A 355 -13.83 -21.18 -24.12
C PRO A 355 -12.96 -20.38 -23.14
N SER A 356 -13.53 -19.33 -22.53
CA SER A 356 -12.81 -18.39 -21.67
C SER A 356 -13.74 -17.51 -20.82
N MET A 357 -13.20 -17.01 -19.71
CA MET A 357 -13.79 -16.00 -18.84
C MET A 357 -12.91 -14.74 -18.82
N SER A 358 -13.50 -13.56 -18.63
CA SER A 358 -12.79 -12.28 -18.48
C SER A 358 -13.18 -11.59 -17.16
N ILE A 359 -12.22 -11.01 -16.43
CA ILE A 359 -12.50 -10.24 -15.21
C ILE A 359 -11.67 -8.95 -15.25
N ASP A 360 -12.33 -7.81 -15.07
CA ASP A 360 -11.69 -6.49 -15.06
C ASP A 360 -12.11 -5.64 -13.85
N PHE A 361 -11.13 -5.04 -13.19
CA PHE A 361 -11.27 -4.24 -11.98
C PHE A 361 -10.26 -3.08 -11.96
N SER A 362 -10.39 -2.17 -11.00
CA SER A 362 -9.76 -0.84 -11.12
C SER A 362 -8.22 -0.85 -11.10
N TYR A 363 -7.61 -1.88 -10.53
CA TYR A 363 -6.15 -2.07 -10.49
C TYR A 363 -5.65 -3.32 -11.26
N GLY A 364 -6.53 -4.08 -11.92
CA GLY A 364 -6.13 -5.30 -12.62
C GLY A 364 -7.12 -5.81 -13.66
N SER A 365 -6.61 -6.68 -14.53
CA SER A 365 -7.36 -7.34 -15.60
C SER A 365 -6.88 -8.77 -15.72
N MET A 366 -7.76 -9.68 -16.16
CA MET A 366 -7.39 -11.06 -16.44
C MET A 366 -8.30 -11.72 -17.47
N ASN A 367 -7.74 -12.68 -18.18
CA ASN A 367 -8.49 -13.67 -18.94
C ASN A 367 -8.16 -15.06 -18.36
N ILE A 368 -9.19 -15.86 -18.12
CA ILE A 368 -9.07 -17.23 -17.60
C ILE A 368 -9.56 -18.15 -18.71
N ALA A 369 -8.62 -18.82 -19.39
CA ALA A 369 -8.93 -19.81 -20.41
C ALA A 369 -9.68 -21.01 -19.79
N SER A 370 -10.52 -21.67 -20.58
CA SER A 370 -11.26 -22.86 -20.15
C SER A 370 -10.32 -23.95 -19.61
N THR A 371 -10.87 -24.71 -18.67
CA THR A 371 -10.25 -25.89 -18.03
C THR A 371 -11.12 -27.14 -18.22
N GLY A 372 -11.86 -27.17 -19.33
CA GLY A 372 -12.79 -28.23 -19.72
C GLY A 372 -14.22 -27.70 -19.91
N LYS A 373 -15.12 -28.57 -20.36
CA LYS A 373 -16.51 -28.24 -20.64
C LYS A 373 -17.16 -27.61 -19.41
N ASN A 374 -17.69 -26.39 -19.58
CA ASN A 374 -18.32 -25.58 -18.55
C ASN A 374 -17.42 -25.36 -17.29
N LYS A 375 -16.09 -25.30 -17.44
CA LYS A 375 -15.12 -25.15 -16.34
C LYS A 375 -14.08 -24.03 -16.57
N PHE A 376 -13.80 -23.27 -15.52
CA PHE A 376 -12.74 -22.24 -15.49
C PHE A 376 -11.91 -22.42 -14.22
N ALA A 377 -10.57 -22.30 -14.31
CA ALA A 377 -9.67 -22.57 -13.18
C ALA A 377 -9.95 -23.91 -12.45
N TYR A 378 -10.27 -24.96 -13.20
CA TYR A 378 -10.67 -26.30 -12.74
C TYR A 378 -11.96 -26.35 -11.88
N LEU A 379 -12.75 -25.27 -11.88
CA LEU A 379 -14.01 -25.14 -11.15
C LEU A 379 -15.18 -25.22 -12.13
N ASP A 380 -16.18 -26.07 -11.85
CA ASP A 380 -17.42 -26.12 -12.62
C ASP A 380 -18.16 -24.77 -12.51
N ALA A 381 -18.74 -24.29 -13.61
CA ALA A 381 -19.46 -23.01 -13.66
C ALA A 381 -20.49 -22.85 -12.52
N SER A 382 -21.25 -23.91 -12.21
CA SER A 382 -22.23 -23.94 -11.11
C SER A 382 -21.66 -23.80 -9.69
N LYS A 383 -20.33 -23.66 -9.54
CA LYS A 383 -19.62 -23.45 -8.26
C LYS A 383 -18.84 -22.13 -8.23
N ILE A 384 -18.92 -21.31 -9.28
CA ILE A 384 -18.23 -20.01 -9.36
C ILE A 384 -19.11 -18.94 -8.72
N SER A 385 -18.56 -18.22 -7.73
CA SER A 385 -19.28 -17.16 -7.03
C SER A 385 -19.26 -15.84 -7.80
N TYR A 386 -20.25 -14.98 -7.56
CA TYR A 386 -20.26 -13.60 -8.07
C TYR A 386 -19.02 -12.82 -7.56
N PRO A 387 -18.10 -12.35 -8.43
CA PRO A 387 -16.76 -11.93 -8.00
C PRO A 387 -16.68 -10.65 -7.14
N LYS A 388 -17.75 -9.85 -7.06
CA LYS A 388 -17.72 -8.44 -6.61
C LYS A 388 -16.93 -8.20 -5.32
N LYS A 389 -17.28 -8.87 -4.22
CA LYS A 389 -16.59 -8.68 -2.92
C LYS A 389 -15.10 -9.02 -3.00
N VAL A 390 -14.74 -10.05 -3.78
CA VAL A 390 -13.36 -10.49 -3.96
C VAL A 390 -12.58 -9.44 -4.77
N MET A 391 -13.18 -8.86 -5.80
CA MET A 391 -12.58 -7.76 -6.57
C MET A 391 -12.43 -6.48 -5.74
N GLU A 392 -13.42 -6.11 -4.92
CA GLU A 392 -13.30 -4.99 -3.97
C GLU A 392 -12.07 -5.16 -3.06
N LYS A 393 -11.89 -6.37 -2.50
CA LYS A 393 -10.74 -6.71 -1.64
C LYS A 393 -9.39 -6.73 -2.39
N TRP A 394 -9.37 -7.11 -3.66
CA TRP A 394 -8.18 -6.98 -4.52
C TRP A 394 -7.84 -5.53 -4.89
N ASN A 395 -8.83 -4.64 -5.02
CA ASN A 395 -8.59 -3.20 -5.17
C ASN A 395 -7.96 -2.61 -3.90
N ASP A 396 -8.44 -2.99 -2.71
CA ASP A 396 -7.83 -2.60 -1.43
C ASP A 396 -6.35 -3.02 -1.36
N PHE A 397 -6.03 -4.26 -1.74
CA PHE A 397 -4.65 -4.79 -1.71
C PHE A 397 -3.72 -4.06 -2.68
N LEU A 398 -4.12 -3.93 -3.95
CA LEU A 398 -3.27 -3.30 -4.97
C LEU A 398 -3.11 -1.79 -4.75
N PHE A 399 -4.13 -1.10 -4.22
CA PHE A 399 -3.99 0.28 -3.76
C PHE A 399 -2.89 0.41 -2.69
N LEU A 400 -2.82 -0.52 -1.74
CA LEU A 400 -1.80 -0.51 -0.70
C LEU A 400 -0.39 -0.80 -1.27
N SER A 401 -0.27 -1.71 -2.24
CA SER A 401 0.99 -1.93 -2.95
C SER A 401 1.46 -0.70 -3.73
N GLU A 402 0.55 -0.02 -4.46
CA GLU A 402 0.83 1.23 -5.18
C GLU A 402 1.20 2.38 -4.22
N TYR A 403 0.57 2.47 -3.04
CA TYR A 403 0.89 3.44 -2.00
C TYR A 403 2.29 3.21 -1.43
N PHE A 404 2.62 1.96 -1.06
CA PHE A 404 3.94 1.58 -0.55
C PHE A 404 5.04 1.85 -1.58
N ALA A 405 4.81 1.47 -2.83
CA ALA A 405 5.67 1.78 -3.98
C ALA A 405 5.67 3.27 -4.38
N GLY A 406 4.92 4.15 -3.70
CA GLY A 406 4.88 5.59 -3.96
C GLY A 406 4.36 5.97 -5.36
N ARG A 407 3.80 5.03 -6.12
CA ARG A 407 3.30 5.23 -7.49
C ARG A 407 2.00 6.03 -7.53
N ASP A 408 1.30 6.08 -6.39
CA ASP A 408 0.20 7.02 -6.14
C ASP A 408 0.57 8.48 -6.40
N LEU A 409 1.87 8.82 -6.36
CA LEU A 409 2.38 10.18 -6.59
C LEU A 409 2.34 10.60 -8.07
N ASP A 410 2.59 9.68 -9.00
CA ASP A 410 2.77 9.97 -10.44
C ASP A 410 1.48 10.28 -11.19
N ASN A 411 0.33 10.06 -10.55
CA ASN A 411 -1.02 10.30 -11.09
C ASN A 411 -1.35 9.46 -12.35
N SER A 412 -0.73 8.29 -12.48
CA SER A 412 -1.05 7.29 -13.50
C SER A 412 -0.99 5.90 -12.87
N VAL A 413 -2.15 5.27 -12.69
CA VAL A 413 -2.25 3.87 -12.25
C VAL A 413 -1.93 2.98 -13.44
N THR A 414 -1.16 1.92 -13.21
CA THR A 414 -0.97 0.85 -14.20
C THR A 414 -1.73 -0.39 -13.72
N LYS A 415 -2.75 -0.80 -14.47
CA LYS A 415 -3.42 -2.08 -14.23
C LYS A 415 -2.40 -3.21 -14.32
N THR A 416 -2.51 -4.17 -13.41
CA THR A 416 -1.69 -5.39 -13.43
C THR A 416 -2.39 -6.47 -14.25
N ASP A 417 -1.71 -7.13 -15.18
CA ASP A 417 -2.26 -8.34 -15.84
C ASP A 417 -2.12 -9.54 -14.90
N PHE A 418 -3.14 -10.39 -14.79
CA PHE A 418 -3.04 -11.68 -14.10
C PHE A 418 -3.13 -12.77 -15.18
N GLU A 419 -1.97 -13.12 -15.74
CA GLU A 419 -1.82 -14.14 -16.77
C GLU A 419 -1.82 -15.53 -16.12
N PHE A 420 -3.02 -16.13 -16.03
CA PHE A 420 -3.15 -17.50 -15.52
C PHE A 420 -2.94 -18.53 -16.62
N CYS A 421 -1.76 -19.15 -16.63
CA CYS A 421 -1.37 -20.25 -17.51
C CYS A 421 -0.65 -21.35 -16.71
N ASP A 422 -0.68 -22.59 -17.20
CA ASP A 422 0.05 -23.71 -16.59
C ASP A 422 1.49 -23.85 -17.18
N ASP A 423 1.88 -22.91 -18.05
CA ASP A 423 3.15 -22.89 -18.82
C ASP A 423 4.24 -22.09 -18.09
N ILE A 424 4.73 -22.61 -16.95
CA ILE A 424 5.64 -21.88 -16.05
C ILE A 424 7.09 -22.38 -16.15
N TRP A 425 8.02 -21.42 -16.36
CA TRP A 425 9.40 -21.69 -16.73
C TRP A 425 10.39 -21.64 -15.55
N GLY A 426 11.59 -22.20 -15.75
CA GLY A 426 12.75 -21.98 -14.89
C GLY A 426 12.71 -22.61 -13.48
N GLY A 427 11.74 -23.49 -13.20
CA GLY A 427 11.58 -24.12 -11.88
C GLY A 427 10.95 -23.24 -10.80
N ALA A 428 10.49 -22.03 -11.16
CA ALA A 428 9.64 -21.22 -10.30
C ALA A 428 8.20 -21.79 -10.26
N GLY A 429 7.48 -21.60 -9.15
CA GLY A 429 6.07 -22.02 -9.04
C GLY A 429 5.07 -21.01 -9.63
N ALA A 430 5.51 -19.76 -9.76
CA ALA A 430 4.86 -18.60 -10.37
C ALA A 430 5.91 -17.48 -10.45
N TRP A 431 5.63 -16.36 -11.11
CA TRP A 431 6.46 -15.15 -11.02
C TRP A 431 5.65 -13.87 -11.22
N GLY A 432 6.12 -12.76 -10.64
CA GLY A 432 5.60 -11.42 -10.94
C GLY A 432 6.67 -10.45 -11.44
N GLY A 433 6.26 -9.52 -12.29
CA GLY A 433 7.14 -8.50 -12.87
C GLY A 433 6.54 -7.83 -14.10
N GLY A 434 7.00 -6.63 -14.43
CA GLY A 434 6.54 -5.88 -15.62
C GLY A 434 5.11 -5.32 -15.51
N ASN A 435 4.54 -5.26 -14.31
CA ASN A 435 3.11 -5.07 -14.03
C ASN A 435 2.25 -6.25 -14.52
N ALA A 436 2.74 -7.47 -14.30
CA ALA A 436 1.98 -8.71 -14.47
C ALA A 436 2.28 -9.73 -13.35
N LEU A 437 1.36 -10.66 -13.18
CA LEU A 437 1.53 -11.95 -12.48
C LEU A 437 1.38 -13.07 -13.50
N TYR A 438 2.23 -14.08 -13.41
CA TYR A 438 2.14 -15.32 -14.17
C TYR A 438 2.06 -16.49 -13.18
N ALA A 439 0.95 -17.22 -13.18
CA ALA A 439 0.65 -18.22 -12.15
C ALA A 439 -0.26 -19.36 -12.67
N PRO A 440 -0.22 -20.57 -12.06
CA PRO A 440 -1.01 -21.72 -12.52
C PRO A 440 -2.51 -21.43 -12.53
N LEU A 441 -3.27 -22.03 -13.45
CA LEU A 441 -4.73 -21.86 -13.50
C LEU A 441 -5.43 -22.33 -12.22
N SER A 442 -4.79 -23.21 -11.43
CA SER A 442 -5.28 -23.62 -10.12
C SER A 442 -5.27 -22.50 -9.06
N TRP A 443 -4.38 -21.50 -9.16
CA TRP A 443 -4.27 -20.39 -8.20
C TRP A 443 -5.46 -19.41 -8.33
N ALA A 444 -5.94 -19.16 -9.55
CA ALA A 444 -7.14 -18.36 -9.79
C ALA A 444 -8.37 -18.90 -9.05
N GLN A 445 -8.43 -20.22 -8.81
CA GLN A 445 -9.56 -20.91 -8.21
C GLN A 445 -9.84 -20.46 -6.76
N SER A 446 -8.79 -20.36 -5.92
CA SER A 446 -8.92 -19.91 -4.52
C SER A 446 -8.96 -18.40 -4.39
N SER A 447 -8.22 -17.69 -5.24
CA SER A 447 -7.97 -16.26 -5.05
C SER A 447 -9.02 -15.35 -5.70
N PHE A 448 -9.81 -15.86 -6.66
CA PHE A 448 -10.81 -15.08 -7.41
C PHE A 448 -12.18 -15.76 -7.54
N LEU A 449 -12.24 -17.07 -7.83
CA LEU A 449 -13.48 -17.70 -8.32
C LEU A 449 -14.38 -18.37 -7.25
N LYS A 450 -13.83 -18.82 -6.12
CA LYS A 450 -14.60 -19.48 -5.04
C LYS A 450 -15.41 -18.54 -4.14
N GLY A 451 -15.40 -17.22 -4.41
CA GLY A 451 -16.00 -16.21 -3.53
C GLY A 451 -15.06 -15.82 -2.39
N VAL A 452 -15.58 -15.16 -1.35
CA VAL A 452 -14.75 -14.60 -0.28
C VAL A 452 -14.24 -15.69 0.66
N THR A 453 -12.94 -15.98 0.56
CA THR A 453 -12.16 -16.62 1.62
C THR A 453 -11.57 -15.56 2.55
N ASP A 454 -11.28 -15.90 3.81
CA ASP A 454 -10.53 -15.00 4.70
C ASP A 454 -9.12 -14.67 4.15
N TRP A 455 -8.81 -13.39 4.05
CA TRP A 455 -7.49 -12.93 3.62
C TRP A 455 -6.48 -13.11 4.74
N SER A 456 -5.36 -13.77 4.41
CA SER A 456 -4.50 -14.47 5.36
C SER A 456 -3.16 -14.79 4.72
N ILE A 457 -2.15 -15.08 5.52
CA ILE A 457 -0.88 -15.58 4.99
C ILE A 457 -1.10 -16.95 4.32
N ASN A 458 -1.62 -17.96 5.02
CA ASN A 458 -1.65 -19.32 4.46
C ASN A 458 -2.51 -19.50 3.19
N ASN A 459 -3.65 -18.83 3.03
CA ASN A 459 -4.59 -19.21 1.96
C ASN A 459 -4.14 -18.79 0.55
N ASN A 460 -3.37 -17.69 0.42
CA ASN A 460 -3.06 -17.06 -0.87
C ASN A 460 -1.64 -16.46 -0.95
N TRP A 461 -0.69 -16.81 -0.04
CA TRP A 461 0.66 -16.21 -0.01
C TRP A 461 1.34 -16.13 -1.37
N GLY A 462 1.30 -17.20 -2.17
CA GLY A 462 1.92 -17.22 -3.50
C GLY A 462 1.43 -16.08 -4.40
N VAL A 463 0.11 -15.88 -4.52
CA VAL A 463 -0.45 -14.80 -5.33
C VAL A 463 -0.09 -13.42 -4.74
N PHE A 464 -0.14 -13.27 -3.42
CA PHE A 464 0.20 -12.00 -2.74
C PHE A 464 1.69 -11.64 -2.82
N HIS A 465 2.57 -12.64 -2.79
CA HIS A 465 4.02 -12.50 -2.92
C HIS A 465 4.38 -12.14 -4.36
N GLU A 466 3.99 -12.97 -5.32
CA GLU A 466 4.36 -12.77 -6.72
C GLU A 466 3.80 -11.46 -7.29
N ILE A 467 2.53 -11.13 -7.03
CA ILE A 467 1.98 -9.84 -7.47
C ILE A 467 2.78 -8.65 -6.91
N ASN A 468 3.37 -8.78 -5.72
CA ASN A 468 4.16 -7.74 -5.05
C ASN A 468 5.61 -7.62 -5.54
N HIS A 469 6.14 -8.56 -6.33
CA HIS A 469 7.38 -8.33 -7.08
C HIS A 469 7.25 -7.13 -8.05
N ASN A 470 6.03 -6.79 -8.49
CA ASN A 470 5.79 -5.57 -9.27
C ASN A 470 6.03 -4.25 -8.51
N PHE A 471 5.97 -4.28 -7.17
CA PHE A 471 5.96 -3.11 -6.29
C PHE A 471 7.21 -2.98 -5.40
N GLN A 472 8.12 -3.96 -5.47
CA GLN A 472 9.31 -4.09 -4.62
C GLN A 472 10.42 -3.02 -4.79
N GLN A 473 10.19 -1.98 -5.60
CA GLN A 473 11.23 -1.05 -6.05
C GLN A 473 11.68 -0.07 -4.97
N ASN A 474 10.82 0.20 -3.98
CA ASN A 474 11.07 1.13 -2.88
C ASN A 474 11.38 0.36 -1.59
N GLY A 475 12.55 0.59 -1.00
CA GLY A 475 12.93 0.21 0.37
C GLY A 475 12.88 -1.28 0.76
N ALA A 476 13.97 -1.77 1.35
CA ALA A 476 13.86 -2.76 2.43
C ALA A 476 14.76 -2.26 3.55
N LEU A 477 14.25 -2.26 4.79
CA LEU A 477 14.98 -1.64 5.91
C LEU A 477 16.37 -2.26 6.17
N PHE A 478 16.63 -3.51 5.76
CA PHE A 478 17.89 -4.19 6.05
C PHE A 478 18.54 -4.89 4.84
N ASN A 479 17.90 -4.85 3.67
CA ASN A 479 18.48 -4.98 2.33
C ASN A 479 19.38 -6.23 2.08
N LYS A 480 19.17 -7.36 2.79
CA LYS A 480 20.10 -8.52 2.80
C LYS A 480 19.65 -9.73 1.97
N ILE A 481 18.34 -9.92 1.77
CA ILE A 481 17.76 -11.10 1.09
C ILE A 481 17.06 -10.70 -0.22
N SER A 482 17.21 -11.52 -1.28
CA SER A 482 16.67 -11.24 -2.64
C SER A 482 15.17 -10.98 -2.71
N HIS A 483 14.37 -11.64 -1.87
CA HIS A 483 12.91 -11.42 -1.75
C HIS A 483 12.53 -10.51 -0.58
N GLY A 484 13.50 -9.81 0.03
CA GLY A 484 13.33 -8.86 1.15
C GLY A 484 12.14 -7.92 0.95
N LYS A 485 12.24 -7.10 -0.09
CA LYS A 485 11.30 -6.01 -0.44
C LYS A 485 9.87 -6.52 -0.73
N THR A 486 9.74 -7.64 -1.44
CA THR A 486 8.44 -8.23 -1.81
C THR A 486 7.61 -8.65 -0.61
N ASN A 487 8.25 -9.23 0.41
CA ASN A 487 7.58 -9.64 1.65
C ASN A 487 7.14 -8.42 2.47
N GLU A 488 7.94 -7.36 2.50
CA GLU A 488 7.66 -6.12 3.23
C GLU A 488 6.34 -5.47 2.75
N VAL A 489 6.14 -5.34 1.43
CA VAL A 489 4.86 -4.89 0.82
C VAL A 489 3.70 -5.83 1.21
N THR A 490 3.93 -7.14 1.15
CA THR A 490 2.91 -8.16 1.43
C THR A 490 2.43 -8.13 2.88
N MET A 491 3.37 -7.99 3.82
CA MET A 491 3.09 -7.84 5.25
C MET A 491 2.41 -6.51 5.57
N PHE A 492 2.83 -5.41 4.94
CA PHE A 492 2.15 -4.12 5.03
C PHE A 492 0.67 -4.23 4.62
N ASN A 493 0.39 -4.80 3.44
CA ASN A 493 -0.98 -5.00 2.96
C ASN A 493 -1.81 -5.84 3.95
N LEU A 494 -1.29 -7.00 4.36
CA LEU A 494 -2.01 -7.92 5.24
C LEU A 494 -2.24 -7.33 6.64
N SER A 495 -1.36 -6.46 7.16
CA SER A 495 -1.61 -5.74 8.42
C SER A 495 -2.88 -4.88 8.40
N LEU A 496 -3.28 -4.38 7.22
CA LEU A 496 -4.44 -3.51 7.06
C LEU A 496 -5.72 -4.26 6.68
N ILE A 497 -5.62 -5.35 5.90
CA ILE A 497 -6.80 -6.03 5.35
C ILE A 497 -6.94 -7.52 5.68
N SER A 498 -6.00 -8.15 6.41
CA SER A 498 -6.14 -9.58 6.76
C SER A 498 -7.28 -9.83 7.75
N ASP A 499 -8.09 -10.84 7.45
CA ASP A 499 -9.27 -11.24 8.20
C ASP A 499 -8.99 -12.33 9.25
N THR A 500 -8.00 -13.21 9.03
CA THR A 500 -7.75 -14.39 9.89
C THR A 500 -7.44 -14.03 11.33
N GLY A 501 -6.74 -12.91 11.56
CA GLY A 501 -6.28 -12.47 12.89
C GLY A 501 -7.37 -12.39 13.97
N ARG A 502 -8.66 -12.39 13.62
CA ARG A 502 -9.78 -12.35 14.60
C ARG A 502 -9.87 -13.59 15.48
N TRP A 503 -9.33 -14.72 15.01
CA TRP A 503 -9.30 -16.00 15.73
C TRP A 503 -8.12 -16.16 16.68
N ARG A 504 -7.30 -15.12 16.87
CA ARG A 504 -6.11 -15.17 17.73
C ARG A 504 -6.47 -15.40 19.19
N ASP A 505 -5.74 -16.29 19.84
CA ASP A 505 -5.82 -16.54 21.28
C ASP A 505 -4.47 -17.03 21.81
N LEU A 506 -4.33 -17.20 23.14
CA LEU A 506 -3.06 -17.57 23.77
C LEU A 506 -2.50 -18.94 23.34
N TYR A 507 -3.32 -19.79 22.72
CA TYR A 507 -2.99 -21.11 22.22
C TYR A 507 -2.83 -21.11 20.70
N ASN A 508 -3.69 -20.39 19.96
CA ASN A 508 -3.49 -20.10 18.54
C ASN A 508 -3.20 -18.61 18.27
N PRO A 509 -1.98 -18.12 18.57
CA PRO A 509 -1.63 -16.72 18.37
C PRO A 509 -1.53 -16.31 16.91
N ALA A 510 -1.20 -17.24 16.01
CA ALA A 510 -1.14 -17.00 14.57
C ALA A 510 -2.53 -17.02 13.89
N SER A 511 -3.60 -17.44 14.57
CA SER A 511 -4.96 -17.62 14.03
C SER A 511 -5.11 -18.66 12.90
N GLU A 512 -4.06 -19.41 12.59
CA GLU A 512 -3.94 -20.21 11.36
C GLU A 512 -3.42 -21.63 11.63
N PHE A 513 -3.32 -22.47 10.60
CA PHE A 513 -3.06 -23.91 10.72
C PHE A 513 -1.60 -24.25 10.42
N GLY A 514 -1.05 -25.22 11.18
CA GLY A 514 0.36 -25.62 11.11
C GLY A 514 1.22 -25.14 12.28
N GLY A 515 0.65 -24.33 13.18
CA GLY A 515 1.39 -23.70 14.28
C GLY A 515 2.28 -22.55 13.81
N ILE A 516 3.08 -22.00 14.74
CA ILE A 516 3.94 -20.83 14.49
C ILE A 516 5.18 -21.28 13.70
N GLY A 517 5.19 -21.13 12.38
CA GLY A 517 6.26 -21.58 11.49
C GLY A 517 6.55 -20.53 10.41
N HIS A 518 7.73 -19.91 10.49
CA HIS A 518 8.21 -18.81 9.62
C HIS A 518 7.09 -17.87 9.16
N TRP A 519 6.55 -18.03 7.94
CA TRP A 519 5.49 -17.18 7.38
C TRP A 519 4.28 -17.02 8.29
N THR A 520 3.78 -18.09 8.93
CA THR A 520 2.57 -18.01 9.79
C THR A 520 2.83 -17.22 11.07
N GLY A 521 4.09 -17.19 11.55
CA GLY A 521 4.51 -16.34 12.66
C GLY A 521 4.37 -14.85 12.35
N MET A 522 4.37 -14.46 11.08
CA MET A 522 4.33 -13.06 10.64
C MET A 522 2.93 -12.44 10.69
N GLN A 523 1.88 -13.24 10.89
CA GLN A 523 0.48 -12.79 10.86
C GLN A 523 0.17 -11.69 11.89
N ASN A 524 0.92 -11.64 13.00
CA ASN A 524 0.97 -10.49 13.91
C ASN A 524 2.27 -10.48 14.74
N MET A 525 2.54 -9.35 15.40
CA MET A 525 3.74 -9.15 16.23
C MET A 525 3.91 -10.20 17.36
N TYR A 526 2.81 -10.68 17.96
CA TYR A 526 2.87 -11.61 19.08
C TYR A 526 3.28 -13.02 18.60
N SER A 527 2.72 -13.51 17.49
CA SER A 527 3.20 -14.75 16.87
C SER A 527 4.65 -14.65 16.37
N THR A 528 5.11 -13.46 15.97
CA THR A 528 6.51 -13.23 15.55
C THR A 528 7.46 -13.28 16.73
N VAL A 529 7.15 -12.57 17.83
CA VAL A 529 8.01 -12.56 19.03
C VAL A 529 8.05 -13.93 19.73
N LEU A 530 6.98 -14.72 19.67
CA LEU A 530 7.03 -16.13 20.09
C LEU A 530 8.02 -16.93 19.24
N ASN A 531 7.97 -16.85 17.90
CA ASN A 531 8.89 -17.59 17.04
C ASN A 531 10.36 -17.23 17.30
N ILE A 532 10.66 -15.94 17.51
CA ILE A 532 11.99 -15.44 17.90
C ILE A 532 12.44 -16.05 19.24
N ASN A 533 11.60 -15.97 20.28
CA ASN A 533 11.96 -16.44 21.61
C ASN A 533 12.13 -17.97 21.65
N GLU A 534 11.21 -18.73 21.04
CA GLU A 534 11.34 -20.19 20.87
C GLU A 534 12.61 -20.57 20.09
N THR A 535 12.98 -19.80 19.07
CA THR A 535 14.20 -20.04 18.28
C THR A 535 15.46 -19.77 19.11
N TYR A 536 15.46 -18.71 19.92
CA TYR A 536 16.57 -18.35 20.81
C TYR A 536 16.81 -19.37 21.93
N GLU A 537 15.74 -19.96 22.48
CA GLU A 537 15.84 -20.99 23.51
C GLU A 537 16.29 -22.35 22.95
N ASN A 538 15.80 -22.74 21.77
CA ASN A 538 16.06 -24.08 21.20
C ASN A 538 17.35 -24.16 20.36
N ASN A 539 17.74 -23.10 19.63
CA ASN A 539 18.88 -23.15 18.70
C ASN A 539 20.09 -22.34 19.19
N LYS A 540 21.18 -23.06 19.51
CA LYS A 540 22.51 -22.46 19.70
C LYS A 540 23.30 -22.26 18.41
N ASN A 541 22.80 -22.80 17.29
CA ASN A 541 23.46 -22.75 15.98
C ASN A 541 22.82 -21.72 15.03
N TYR A 542 23.61 -21.28 14.05
CA TYR A 542 23.44 -20.00 13.36
C TYR A 542 22.37 -20.01 12.24
N ASP A 543 22.18 -21.14 11.57
CA ASP A 543 21.43 -21.22 10.30
C ASP A 543 19.92 -20.94 10.40
N ALA A 544 19.36 -21.00 11.62
CA ALA A 544 17.95 -20.68 11.87
C ALA A 544 17.60 -19.21 11.60
N PHE A 545 18.58 -18.31 11.60
CA PHE A 545 18.36 -16.87 11.46
C PHE A 545 18.20 -16.37 10.02
N ASN A 546 18.30 -17.23 9.00
CA ASN A 546 18.19 -16.82 7.59
C ASN A 546 16.82 -16.22 7.19
N ASN A 547 15.77 -16.38 8.01
CA ASN A 547 14.45 -15.75 7.80
C ASN A 547 14.18 -14.55 8.75
N SER A 548 15.14 -14.16 9.59
CA SER A 548 14.87 -13.24 10.71
C SER A 548 14.84 -11.74 10.34
N GLU A 549 15.28 -11.36 9.13
CA GLU A 549 15.15 -9.98 8.62
C GLU A 549 13.67 -9.55 8.59
N TYR A 550 12.82 -10.41 8.03
CA TYR A 550 11.38 -10.22 7.93
C TYR A 550 10.72 -10.08 9.31
N GLU A 551 11.19 -10.85 10.30
CA GLU A 551 10.61 -10.82 11.66
C GLU A 551 10.88 -9.47 12.35
N ILE A 552 12.05 -8.89 12.11
CA ILE A 552 12.40 -7.53 12.57
C ILE A 552 11.58 -6.47 11.82
N GLN A 553 11.44 -6.59 10.49
CA GLN A 553 10.55 -5.72 9.70
C GLN A 553 9.12 -5.75 10.26
N ASN A 554 8.58 -6.93 10.57
CA ASN A 554 7.23 -7.09 11.13
C ASN A 554 7.08 -6.44 12.51
N ILE A 555 8.10 -6.58 13.36
CA ILE A 555 8.14 -5.97 14.69
C ILE A 555 8.14 -4.44 14.60
N ILE A 556 8.91 -3.86 13.67
CA ILE A 556 8.96 -2.42 13.44
C ILE A 556 7.62 -1.93 12.85
N LEU A 557 7.08 -2.62 11.84
CA LEU A 557 5.76 -2.37 11.25
C LEU A 557 4.65 -2.34 12.31
N ASN A 558 4.58 -3.35 13.17
CA ASN A 558 3.57 -3.46 14.23
C ASN A 558 3.82 -2.54 15.44
N THR A 559 5.00 -1.91 15.55
CA THR A 559 5.29 -0.92 16.59
C THR A 559 4.99 0.50 16.12
N LEU A 560 5.36 0.83 14.87
CA LEU A 560 5.11 2.14 14.26
C LEU A 560 3.66 2.30 13.79
N GLY A 561 3.01 1.21 13.40
CA GLY A 561 1.74 1.23 12.65
C GLY A 561 1.97 1.37 11.15
N SER A 562 1.14 0.70 10.34
CA SER A 562 1.28 0.60 8.88
C SER A 562 1.51 1.94 8.20
N GLN A 563 0.74 2.97 8.58
CA GLN A 563 0.81 4.27 7.91
C GLN A 563 2.14 4.99 8.16
N ASN A 564 2.59 5.05 9.42
CA ASN A 564 3.90 5.61 9.78
C ASN A 564 5.06 4.82 9.14
N TYR A 565 4.93 3.50 9.06
CA TYR A 565 5.93 2.63 8.44
C TYR A 565 6.07 2.91 6.94
N ALA A 566 4.96 2.92 6.20
CA ALA A 566 4.98 3.21 4.77
C ALA A 566 5.42 4.66 4.49
N ASP A 567 5.04 5.63 5.33
CA ASP A 567 5.48 7.03 5.16
C ASP A 567 6.97 7.22 5.49
N TYR A 568 7.59 6.35 6.33
CA TYR A 568 9.04 6.25 6.44
C TYR A 568 9.67 5.66 5.18
N VAL A 569 9.21 4.49 4.69
CA VAL A 569 9.80 3.82 3.52
C VAL A 569 9.72 4.69 2.26
N ARG A 570 8.60 5.42 2.09
CA ARG A 570 8.40 6.41 1.01
C ARG A 570 9.22 7.69 1.20
N TRP A 571 9.65 8.01 2.41
CA TRP A 571 10.59 9.11 2.67
C TRP A 571 12.02 8.68 2.37
N ASP A 572 12.45 7.55 2.93
CA ASP A 572 13.78 6.95 2.74
C ASP A 572 14.12 6.81 1.25
N THR A 573 13.24 6.15 0.50
CA THR A 573 13.38 5.99 -0.96
C THR A 573 13.51 7.33 -1.71
N ARG A 574 12.77 8.39 -1.31
CA ARG A 574 12.84 9.71 -1.95
C ARG A 574 14.15 10.46 -1.66
N ASN A 575 14.84 10.15 -0.56
CA ASN A 575 16.10 10.79 -0.21
C ASN A 575 17.31 9.99 -0.72
N GLY A 576 17.12 8.72 -1.16
CA GLY A 576 18.18 7.89 -1.71
C GLY A 576 19.22 7.49 -0.67
N THR A 577 18.78 7.29 0.58
CA THR A 577 19.62 6.98 1.74
C THR A 577 20.33 5.62 1.63
N ASP A 578 19.63 4.59 1.13
CA ASP A 578 20.11 3.21 0.89
C ASP A 578 20.96 2.65 2.07
N THR A 579 20.56 2.99 3.30
CA THR A 579 21.28 2.59 4.51
C THR A 579 20.93 1.16 4.92
N SER A 580 21.87 0.50 5.59
CA SER A 580 21.72 -0.85 6.09
C SER A 580 22.20 -1.00 7.53
N GLY A 581 21.66 -2.01 8.23
CA GLY A 581 22.08 -2.38 9.58
C GLY A 581 21.93 -1.23 10.59
N LEU A 582 23.06 -0.75 11.12
CA LEU A 582 23.07 0.26 12.18
C LEU A 582 22.62 1.64 11.67
N ASP A 583 22.93 2.00 10.43
CA ASP A 583 22.66 3.33 9.90
C ASP A 583 21.15 3.54 9.67
N THR A 584 20.44 2.54 9.14
CA THR A 584 18.97 2.57 9.03
C THR A 584 18.31 2.78 10.38
N ILE A 585 18.84 2.19 11.45
CA ILE A 585 18.29 2.35 12.81
C ILE A 585 18.59 3.72 13.40
N VAL A 586 19.72 4.35 13.04
CA VAL A 586 19.98 5.75 13.38
C VAL A 586 19.04 6.69 12.61
N GLU A 587 18.79 6.45 11.34
CA GLU A 587 17.87 7.27 10.52
C GLU A 587 16.41 7.11 10.96
N LEU A 588 15.93 5.88 11.14
CA LEU A 588 14.62 5.55 11.71
C LEU A 588 14.43 6.19 13.10
N SER A 589 15.47 6.12 13.95
CA SER A 589 15.43 6.75 15.29
C SER A 589 15.35 8.27 15.20
N ASN A 590 16.08 8.90 14.29
CA ASN A 590 16.02 10.35 14.07
C ASN A 590 14.70 10.82 13.46
N TYR A 591 14.12 10.06 12.53
CA TYR A 591 12.84 10.37 11.88
C TYR A 591 11.68 10.39 12.89
N PHE A 592 11.59 9.39 13.77
CA PHE A 592 10.55 9.34 14.81
C PHE A 592 10.93 10.07 16.10
N GLY A 593 12.21 10.39 16.30
CA GLY A 593 12.76 10.94 17.54
C GLY A 593 12.79 9.94 18.70
N ILE A 594 12.76 8.63 18.41
CA ILE A 594 12.71 7.53 19.37
C ILE A 594 13.98 6.70 19.21
N ASN A 595 14.71 6.41 20.29
CA ASN A 595 15.89 5.56 20.23
C ASN A 595 15.48 4.07 20.18
N PHE A 596 15.57 3.44 19.00
CA PHE A 596 15.28 2.02 18.81
C PHE A 596 16.48 1.09 19.04
N TYR A 597 17.71 1.62 19.10
CA TYR A 597 18.92 0.80 19.27
C TYR A 597 18.92 -0.08 20.55
N PRO A 598 18.46 0.39 21.73
CA PRO A 598 18.39 -0.46 22.94
C PRO A 598 17.54 -1.72 22.79
N ALA A 599 16.47 -1.68 21.98
CA ALA A 599 15.63 -2.85 21.70
C ALA A 599 16.31 -3.80 20.69
N LEU A 600 17.00 -3.22 19.70
CA LEU A 600 17.61 -3.96 18.58
C LEU A 600 18.99 -4.55 18.89
N ALA A 601 19.75 -4.02 19.86
CA ALA A 601 21.12 -4.44 20.15
C ALA A 601 21.30 -5.95 20.44
N ASN A 602 20.25 -6.62 20.95
CA ASN A 602 20.25 -8.06 21.22
C ASN A 602 20.26 -8.92 19.93
N PHE A 603 19.81 -8.38 18.81
CA PHE A 603 19.67 -9.06 17.51
C PHE A 603 20.96 -9.02 16.66
N HIS A 604 22.08 -8.53 17.21
CA HIS A 604 23.36 -8.25 16.52
C HIS A 604 23.93 -9.35 15.62
N LYS A 605 23.50 -10.62 15.78
CA LYS A 605 23.97 -11.76 14.98
C LYS A 605 23.33 -11.87 13.60
N ILE A 606 22.26 -11.12 13.35
CA ILE A 606 21.45 -11.15 12.13
C ILE A 606 22.05 -10.24 11.04
N TRP A 607 22.59 -9.10 11.44
CA TRP A 607 23.27 -8.16 10.55
C TRP A 607 24.76 -8.48 10.48
N ASN A 608 25.28 -8.79 9.29
CA ASN A 608 26.70 -9.10 9.11
C ASN A 608 27.55 -7.83 9.01
N ASP A 609 26.96 -6.73 8.53
CA ASP A 609 27.65 -5.50 8.19
C ASP A 609 27.28 -4.39 9.19
N GLY A 610 28.30 -3.66 9.64
CA GLY A 610 28.12 -2.41 10.41
C GLY A 610 27.53 -2.52 11.82
N TRP A 611 26.98 -3.67 12.26
CA TRP A 611 26.35 -3.81 13.58
C TRP A 611 27.32 -4.34 14.67
N PRO A 612 27.35 -3.74 15.88
CA PRO A 612 28.20 -4.21 16.97
C PRO A 612 27.52 -5.24 17.89
N GLU A 613 28.26 -6.29 18.30
CA GLU A 613 27.78 -7.28 19.29
C GLU A 613 27.37 -6.65 20.64
N SER A 614 27.98 -5.53 21.01
CA SER A 614 27.63 -4.74 22.19
C SER A 614 28.17 -3.32 22.04
N TYR A 615 27.61 -2.37 22.79
CA TYR A 615 28.16 -1.01 22.86
C TYR A 615 29.62 -0.98 23.35
N SER A 616 30.05 -1.94 24.19
CA SER A 616 31.46 -2.02 24.60
C SER A 616 32.39 -2.45 23.45
N LYS A 617 31.96 -3.44 22.64
CA LYS A 617 32.70 -3.97 21.49
C LYS A 617 32.65 -3.09 20.23
N ALA A 618 31.69 -2.18 20.15
CA ALA A 618 31.53 -1.25 19.02
C ALA A 618 32.79 -0.42 18.69
N SER A 619 33.01 -0.15 17.41
CA SER A 619 34.06 0.75 16.90
C SER A 619 33.80 2.20 17.31
N SER A 620 34.80 3.08 17.16
CA SER A 620 34.64 4.51 17.45
C SER A 620 33.57 5.19 16.59
N ASP A 621 33.35 4.72 15.35
CA ASP A 621 32.27 5.21 14.49
C ASP A 621 30.90 4.69 14.93
N GLN A 622 30.77 3.38 15.15
CA GLN A 622 29.54 2.78 15.68
C GLN A 622 29.13 3.42 17.01
N LYS A 623 30.09 3.68 17.91
CA LYS A 623 29.85 4.41 19.17
C LYS A 623 29.37 5.84 18.92
N ARG A 624 29.97 6.57 17.98
CA ARG A 624 29.51 7.92 17.58
C ARG A 624 28.08 7.90 17.03
N LYS A 625 27.75 6.94 16.16
CA LYS A 625 26.42 6.72 15.57
C LYS A 625 25.37 6.40 16.64
N ILE A 626 25.66 5.47 17.55
CA ILE A 626 24.76 5.15 18.68
C ILE A 626 24.60 6.37 19.63
N ASN A 627 25.68 7.11 19.89
CA ASN A 627 25.63 8.26 20.78
C ASN A 627 24.87 9.47 20.21
N SER A 628 24.71 9.60 18.89
CA SER A 628 23.95 10.70 18.30
C SER A 628 22.44 10.63 18.60
N ILE A 629 21.92 9.41 18.85
CA ILE A 629 20.51 9.14 19.18
C ILE A 629 20.28 8.86 20.68
N ASN A 630 21.32 8.84 21.51
CA ASN A 630 21.21 8.52 22.95
C ASN A 630 20.51 9.61 23.78
N ASN A 631 20.24 10.79 23.22
CA ASN A 631 19.40 11.82 23.82
C ASN A 631 17.89 11.60 23.58
N LEU A 632 17.51 10.80 22.58
CA LEU A 632 16.12 10.51 22.20
C LEU A 632 15.45 9.58 23.22
N LYS A 633 14.12 9.68 23.37
CA LYS A 633 13.35 8.80 24.26
C LYS A 633 13.46 7.34 23.78
N SER A 634 13.81 6.40 24.66
CA SER A 634 13.95 4.98 24.31
C SER A 634 12.63 4.23 24.43
N GLN A 635 12.34 3.29 23.53
CA GLN A 635 11.16 2.41 23.59
C GLN A 635 11.56 0.98 23.22
N ASP A 636 11.02 -0.01 23.95
CA ASP A 636 11.20 -1.44 23.65
C ASP A 636 10.06 -1.96 22.75
N PHE A 637 10.34 -3.04 22.03
CA PHE A 637 9.32 -3.73 21.24
C PHE A 637 8.50 -4.64 22.13
N VAL A 638 7.19 -4.38 22.19
CA VAL A 638 6.28 -5.12 23.07
C VAL A 638 5.02 -5.48 22.28
N ALA A 639 4.82 -6.78 22.08
CA ALA A 639 3.66 -7.33 21.42
C ALA A 639 2.53 -7.56 22.44
N ASN A 640 1.29 -7.31 22.02
CA ASN A 640 0.09 -7.56 22.82
C ASN A 640 -0.94 -8.29 21.95
N ILE A 641 -1.24 -9.56 22.26
CA ILE A 641 -2.10 -10.40 21.41
C ILE A 641 -3.52 -9.84 21.27
N TYR A 642 -4.04 -9.16 22.29
CA TYR A 642 -5.41 -8.63 22.30
C TYR A 642 -5.52 -7.26 21.59
N ALA A 643 -4.41 -6.64 21.23
CA ALA A 643 -4.40 -5.35 20.56
C ALA A 643 -5.02 -5.42 19.16
N ALA A 644 -5.78 -4.39 18.80
CA ALA A 644 -6.10 -4.08 17.41
C ALA A 644 -5.00 -3.22 16.77
N GLY A 645 -4.36 -2.33 17.53
CA GLY A 645 -3.23 -1.51 17.06
C GLY A 645 -2.45 -0.81 18.19
N PRO A 646 -1.20 -0.38 17.94
CA PRO A 646 -0.35 0.25 18.95
C PRO A 646 -0.62 1.75 19.12
N TYR A 647 -0.04 2.34 20.17
CA TYR A 647 0.23 3.77 20.26
C TYR A 647 1.72 4.02 20.08
N LEU A 648 2.08 5.00 19.25
CA LEU A 648 3.46 5.46 19.06
C LEU A 648 3.72 6.72 19.90
N TYR A 649 4.94 6.86 20.45
CA TYR A 649 5.31 8.03 21.24
C TYR A 649 5.58 9.25 20.37
N ASN A 650 4.68 10.25 20.39
CA ASN A 650 4.91 11.51 19.68
C ASN A 650 5.81 12.42 20.53
N THR A 651 7.05 12.57 20.09
CA THR A 651 8.13 13.30 20.75
C THR A 651 7.86 14.80 20.85
N TYR A 652 7.28 15.41 19.81
CA TYR A 652 6.92 16.83 19.78
C TYR A 652 5.80 17.19 20.76
N LYS A 653 4.83 16.30 20.96
CA LYS A 653 3.71 16.48 21.90
C LYS A 653 4.02 15.95 23.31
N ASN A 654 5.07 15.15 23.47
CA ASN A 654 5.35 14.36 24.67
C ASN A 654 4.16 13.44 25.07
N THR A 655 3.47 12.86 24.07
CA THR A 655 2.26 12.03 24.27
C THR A 655 2.22 10.81 23.34
N LEU A 656 1.75 9.68 23.86
CA LEU A 656 1.35 8.53 23.04
C LEU A 656 0.18 8.90 22.11
N THR A 657 0.32 8.64 20.81
CA THR A 657 -0.71 8.86 19.78
C THR A 657 -1.12 7.51 19.17
N TYR A 658 -2.41 7.26 19.01
CA TYR A 658 -2.89 6.05 18.33
C TYR A 658 -2.49 6.05 16.86
N THR A 659 -2.12 4.91 16.30
CA THR A 659 -1.65 4.79 14.91
C THR A 659 -2.80 4.35 13.99
N ASN A 660 -2.97 3.05 13.77
CA ASN A 660 -4.05 2.44 13.00
C ASN A 660 -4.35 1.02 13.52
N ASP A 661 -5.48 0.44 13.09
CA ASP A 661 -5.74 -0.98 13.31
C ASP A 661 -4.75 -1.82 12.47
N MET A 662 -3.89 -2.60 13.14
CA MET A 662 -2.96 -3.59 12.60
C MET A 662 -3.56 -5.00 12.54
N GLN A 663 -4.69 -5.22 13.22
CA GLN A 663 -5.39 -6.49 13.33
C GLN A 663 -6.91 -6.24 13.37
N PRO A 664 -7.76 -7.21 12.96
CA PRO A 664 -9.19 -7.16 13.22
C PRO A 664 -9.48 -7.15 14.73
N ALA A 665 -10.71 -6.76 15.10
CA ALA A 665 -11.19 -6.88 16.48
C ALA A 665 -11.02 -8.31 17.01
N PHE A 666 -10.72 -8.42 18.30
CA PHE A 666 -10.60 -9.69 19.01
C PHE A 666 -12.00 -10.25 19.27
N GLU A 667 -12.28 -11.48 18.85
CA GLU A 667 -13.62 -12.08 18.94
C GLU A 667 -13.83 -12.85 20.25
N ILE A 668 -14.96 -12.59 20.91
CA ILE A 668 -15.39 -13.27 22.15
C ILE A 668 -16.87 -13.68 22.08
N ALA A 669 -17.25 -14.66 22.90
CA ALA A 669 -18.65 -15.04 23.06
C ALA A 669 -19.49 -13.87 23.63
N ALA A 670 -20.61 -13.56 22.97
CA ALA A 670 -21.43 -12.39 23.31
C ALA A 670 -22.05 -12.45 24.72
N GLY A 671 -22.11 -11.30 25.39
CA GLY A 671 -22.99 -11.07 26.55
C GLY A 671 -22.61 -11.72 27.89
N LYS A 672 -21.46 -12.41 27.99
CA LYS A 672 -20.84 -12.85 29.26
C LYS A 672 -19.51 -12.12 29.50
N PRO A 673 -18.99 -12.02 30.73
CA PRO A 673 -17.68 -11.43 30.99
C PRO A 673 -16.52 -12.23 30.35
N PHE A 674 -15.43 -11.55 30.04
CA PHE A 674 -14.19 -12.14 29.53
C PHE A 674 -12.98 -11.58 30.29
N THR A 675 -12.02 -12.44 30.65
CA THR A 675 -10.80 -12.03 31.36
C THR A 675 -9.61 -12.01 30.41
N PHE A 676 -9.10 -10.81 30.13
CA PHE A 676 -7.85 -10.61 29.40
C PHE A 676 -6.67 -10.90 30.32
N ASP A 677 -5.92 -11.97 30.04
CA ASP A 677 -4.69 -12.33 30.75
C ASP A 677 -3.50 -11.66 30.06
N PHE A 678 -3.14 -10.43 30.47
CA PHE A 678 -2.02 -9.68 29.92
C PHE A 678 -0.66 -10.13 30.49
N GLU A 679 -0.63 -10.95 31.54
CA GLU A 679 0.62 -11.56 32.02
C GLU A 679 1.14 -12.60 31.02
N LYS A 680 0.23 -13.30 30.33
CA LYS A 680 0.57 -14.16 29.18
C LYS A 680 0.51 -13.40 27.86
N GLY A 681 -0.50 -12.56 27.66
CA GLY A 681 -0.78 -11.91 26.38
C GLY A 681 0.11 -10.73 26.01
N ILE A 682 1.13 -10.40 26.81
CA ILE A 682 2.15 -9.38 26.51
C ILE A 682 3.53 -10.04 26.55
N ILE A 683 4.31 -9.87 25.47
CA ILE A 683 5.67 -10.40 25.34
C ILE A 683 6.60 -9.39 24.62
N SER A 684 7.90 -9.61 24.73
CA SER A 684 8.96 -8.84 24.08
C SER A 684 10.11 -9.78 23.66
N PRO A 685 10.88 -9.45 22.59
CA PRO A 685 12.13 -10.14 22.29
C PRO A 685 13.26 -9.77 23.27
N ASN A 686 13.09 -8.72 24.08
CA ASN A 686 13.97 -8.47 25.21
C ASN A 686 13.64 -9.45 26.34
N LEU A 687 14.46 -10.49 26.49
CA LEU A 687 14.28 -11.55 27.51
C LEU A 687 14.33 -11.06 28.97
N ASN A 688 14.71 -9.80 29.23
CA ASN A 688 14.66 -9.20 30.57
C ASN A 688 13.33 -8.45 30.84
N PHE A 689 12.49 -8.25 29.82
CA PHE A 689 11.31 -7.41 29.85
C PHE A 689 10.30 -7.86 30.93
N ASN A 690 9.75 -6.89 31.66
CA ASN A 690 8.66 -7.10 32.61
C ASN A 690 7.86 -5.78 32.78
N PHE A 691 6.65 -5.86 33.33
CA PHE A 691 5.79 -4.72 33.62
C PHE A 691 5.10 -4.86 34.98
N SER A 692 4.85 -3.73 35.64
CA SER A 692 4.42 -3.68 37.04
C SER A 692 2.91 -3.48 37.25
N SER A 693 2.23 -2.81 36.32
CA SER A 693 0.79 -2.54 36.41
C SER A 693 0.16 -2.25 35.04
N LEU A 694 -1.13 -2.54 34.92
CA LEU A 694 -1.99 -2.08 33.83
C LEU A 694 -2.47 -0.63 34.07
N ILE A 695 -2.78 0.08 32.99
CA ILE A 695 -3.41 1.41 32.95
C ILE A 695 -4.58 1.32 31.97
N PHE A 696 -5.81 1.60 32.42
CA PHE A 696 -7.03 1.51 31.61
C PHE A 696 -8.14 2.37 32.24
N ASP A 697 -9.12 2.79 31.43
CA ASP A 697 -10.33 3.45 31.93
C ASP A 697 -11.36 2.43 32.40
N SER A 698 -12.12 2.74 33.47
CA SER A 698 -13.11 1.79 34.03
C SER A 698 -14.30 1.46 33.12
N LYS A 699 -14.40 2.14 31.97
CA LYS A 699 -15.49 2.05 31.00
C LYS A 699 -14.98 1.95 29.57
N THR A 700 -15.67 1.18 28.75
CA THR A 700 -15.44 1.06 27.29
C THR A 700 -16.31 2.04 26.50
N LYS A 701 -16.01 2.20 25.20
CA LYS A 701 -16.71 3.08 24.25
C LYS A 701 -18.23 2.92 24.26
N TYR A 702 -18.74 1.69 24.36
CA TYR A 702 -20.18 1.41 24.43
C TYR A 702 -20.69 1.12 25.86
N GLY A 703 -19.94 1.52 26.89
CA GLY A 703 -20.39 1.56 28.28
C GLY A 703 -20.26 0.25 29.07
N GLY A 704 -19.63 -0.77 28.48
CA GLY A 704 -19.13 -1.95 29.21
C GLY A 704 -18.14 -1.54 30.30
N SER A 705 -17.85 -2.41 31.26
CA SER A 705 -16.97 -2.10 32.40
C SER A 705 -15.71 -2.94 32.43
N LEU A 706 -14.62 -2.30 32.84
CA LEU A 706 -13.30 -2.90 33.01
C LEU A 706 -12.89 -2.85 34.49
N LYS A 707 -12.40 -3.97 35.02
CA LYS A 707 -11.87 -4.10 36.39
C LYS A 707 -10.67 -5.04 36.41
N LEU A 708 -9.71 -4.83 37.31
CA LEU A 708 -8.68 -5.84 37.57
C LEU A 708 -9.29 -7.11 38.17
N ASP A 709 -8.67 -8.25 37.90
CA ASP A 709 -8.93 -9.48 38.66
C ASP A 709 -8.47 -9.28 40.12
N PRO A 710 -9.29 -9.60 41.14
CA PRO A 710 -8.92 -9.38 42.54
C PRO A 710 -7.72 -10.23 43.01
N ASN A 711 -7.34 -11.27 42.25
CA ASN A 711 -6.23 -12.16 42.58
C ASN A 711 -4.97 -11.92 41.72
N ASN A 712 -5.05 -11.16 40.62
CA ASN A 712 -3.91 -10.86 39.75
C ASN A 712 -4.06 -9.51 39.05
N ASN A 713 -3.22 -8.54 39.42
CA ASN A 713 -3.26 -7.16 38.91
C ASN A 713 -2.79 -6.97 37.45
N LYS A 714 -2.37 -8.05 36.78
CA LYS A 714 -2.10 -8.10 35.33
C LYS A 714 -3.23 -8.74 34.53
N LYS A 715 -4.36 -9.09 35.15
CA LYS A 715 -5.55 -9.60 34.46
C LYS A 715 -6.69 -8.59 34.52
N LEU A 716 -7.43 -8.46 33.43
CA LEU A 716 -8.46 -7.45 33.25
C LEU A 716 -9.79 -8.10 32.86
N ILE A 717 -10.78 -8.01 33.74
CA ILE A 717 -12.14 -8.50 33.53
C ILE A 717 -12.92 -7.44 32.76
N TYR A 718 -13.30 -7.77 31.53
CA TYR A 718 -14.25 -7.01 30.71
C TYR A 718 -15.65 -7.58 30.90
N THR A 719 -16.62 -6.71 31.18
CA THR A 719 -18.05 -7.04 31.18
C THR A 719 -18.73 -6.26 30.05
N PRO A 720 -19.23 -6.92 29.00
CA PRO A 720 -19.81 -6.25 27.85
C PRO A 720 -21.16 -5.58 28.16
N ASN A 721 -21.47 -4.52 27.41
CA ASN A 721 -22.83 -3.98 27.38
C ASN A 721 -23.70 -4.82 26.43
N LYS A 722 -24.65 -5.59 27.00
CA LYS A 722 -25.59 -6.43 26.23
C LYS A 722 -26.43 -5.64 25.20
N LYS A 723 -26.60 -4.33 25.33
CA LYS A 723 -27.34 -3.50 24.36
C LYS A 723 -26.63 -3.36 23.00
N TYR A 724 -25.31 -3.53 22.94
CA TYR A 724 -24.49 -3.23 21.77
C TYR A 724 -23.68 -4.45 21.28
N ILE A 725 -24.27 -5.63 21.32
CA ILE A 725 -23.68 -6.90 20.82
C ILE A 725 -23.39 -6.84 19.31
N ASP A 726 -24.15 -6.05 18.56
CA ASP A 726 -23.93 -5.82 17.12
C ASP A 726 -22.76 -4.87 16.81
N LYS A 727 -22.14 -4.24 17.82
CA LYS A 727 -21.02 -3.29 17.65
C LYS A 727 -19.68 -3.92 18.01
N ILE A 728 -18.60 -3.28 17.54
CA ILE A 728 -17.24 -3.50 18.04
C ILE A 728 -17.04 -2.52 19.21
N ASP A 729 -16.79 -3.04 20.39
CA ASP A 729 -16.50 -2.22 21.58
C ASP A 729 -15.00 -1.94 21.67
N GLU A 730 -14.63 -0.78 22.21
CA GLU A 730 -13.26 -0.27 22.13
C GLU A 730 -12.81 0.34 23.47
N PHE A 731 -11.55 0.12 23.84
CA PHE A 731 -10.91 0.72 25.02
C PHE A 731 -9.39 0.70 24.89
N ASP A 732 -8.70 1.46 25.73
CA ASP A 732 -7.24 1.51 25.76
C ASP A 732 -6.66 0.79 26.97
N VAL A 733 -5.58 0.05 26.74
CA VAL A 733 -4.77 -0.57 27.80
C VAL A 733 -3.32 -0.17 27.60
N GLY A 734 -2.70 0.32 28.67
CA GLY A 734 -1.27 0.56 28.74
C GLY A 734 -0.61 -0.17 29.91
N ILE A 735 0.72 -0.15 29.91
CA ILE A 735 1.57 -0.78 30.93
C ILE A 735 2.65 0.17 31.42
N LYS A 736 3.05 0.00 32.68
CA LYS A 736 4.31 0.54 33.22
C LYS A 736 5.42 -0.50 33.12
N VAL A 737 6.34 -0.29 32.19
CA VAL A 737 7.50 -1.17 31.95
C VAL A 737 8.52 -1.02 33.09
N ASN A 738 9.16 -2.12 33.49
CA ASN A 738 10.24 -2.14 34.47
C ASN A 738 11.13 -3.37 34.27
N TYR A 739 12.36 -3.18 33.78
CA TYR A 739 13.33 -4.27 33.64
C TYR A 739 14.77 -3.85 33.97
N LYS A 740 15.60 -4.84 34.27
CA LYS A 740 17.03 -4.65 34.58
C LYS A 740 17.78 -4.17 33.33
N GLY A 741 18.37 -2.98 33.39
CA GLY A 741 19.07 -2.38 32.26
C GLY A 741 18.20 -1.48 31.36
N MET A 742 16.95 -1.19 31.76
CA MET A 742 16.10 -0.21 31.07
C MET A 742 16.79 1.18 31.01
N PRO A 743 16.81 1.87 29.85
CA PRO A 743 17.37 3.21 29.71
C PRO A 743 16.73 4.24 30.67
N SER A 744 17.52 5.20 31.14
CA SER A 744 17.01 6.29 32.01
C SER A 744 16.06 7.26 31.29
N ASN A 745 16.09 7.29 29.96
CA ASN A 745 15.22 8.08 29.10
C ASN A 745 14.13 7.24 28.42
N TYR A 746 13.71 6.12 29.03
CA TYR A 746 12.64 5.28 28.51
C TYR A 746 11.28 6.01 28.44
N VAL A 747 10.36 5.54 27.59
CA VAL A 747 8.98 6.07 27.51
C VAL A 747 8.14 5.63 28.70
N ASP A 748 7.44 6.58 29.33
CA ASP A 748 6.83 6.42 30.67
C ASP A 748 5.73 5.33 30.74
N GLN A 749 5.20 4.92 29.60
CA GLN A 749 4.23 3.83 29.39
C GLN A 749 4.26 3.37 27.93
N ILE A 750 3.85 2.12 27.68
CA ILE A 750 3.45 1.63 26.34
C ILE A 750 1.92 1.40 26.37
N ARG A 751 1.22 1.59 25.23
CA ARG A 751 -0.25 1.49 25.14
C ARG A 751 -0.70 0.89 23.81
N TRP A 752 -1.85 0.22 23.84
CA TRP A 752 -2.54 -0.33 22.66
C TRP A 752 -4.04 -0.01 22.72
N LYS A 753 -4.65 0.06 21.55
CA LYS A 753 -6.11 0.00 21.40
C LYS A 753 -6.56 -1.46 21.45
N ILE A 754 -7.46 -1.79 22.36
CA ILE A 754 -8.17 -3.07 22.36
C ILE A 754 -9.52 -2.84 21.67
N LYS A 755 -9.86 -3.72 20.73
CA LYS A 755 -11.18 -3.75 20.08
C LYS A 755 -11.77 -5.14 20.20
N VAL A 756 -13.02 -5.22 20.62
CA VAL A 756 -13.70 -6.47 20.98
C VAL A 756 -14.98 -6.62 20.15
N ARG A 757 -15.06 -7.70 19.37
CA ARG A 757 -16.28 -8.09 18.65
C ARG A 757 -16.99 -9.17 19.46
N GLN A 758 -18.21 -8.87 19.89
CA GLN A 758 -19.09 -9.87 20.48
C GLN A 758 -19.69 -10.75 19.37
N VAL A 759 -19.47 -12.05 19.45
CA VAL A 759 -19.97 -13.04 18.48
C VAL A 759 -21.08 -13.86 19.14
N ALA A 760 -22.27 -13.83 18.54
CA ALA A 760 -23.47 -14.50 19.04
C ALA A 760 -23.89 -15.71 18.19
N ASN A 761 -23.40 -15.80 16.96
CA ASN A 761 -23.75 -16.76 15.89
C ASN A 761 -22.61 -17.77 15.62
N GLN A 762 -21.93 -18.21 16.69
CA GLN A 762 -20.92 -19.26 16.62
C GLN A 762 -20.89 -20.11 17.89
N PRO A 763 -20.33 -21.34 17.80
CA PRO A 763 -20.01 -22.14 18.97
C PRO A 763 -18.95 -21.50 19.87
N VAL A 764 -19.12 -21.75 21.17
CA VAL A 764 -18.14 -21.42 22.21
C VAL A 764 -17.25 -22.63 22.45
N ILE A 765 -15.95 -22.48 22.26
CA ILE A 765 -14.94 -23.53 22.46
C ILE A 765 -14.20 -23.24 23.77
N THR A 766 -14.40 -24.12 24.75
CA THR A 766 -13.74 -24.07 26.06
C THR A 766 -12.55 -25.02 26.09
N LEU A 767 -11.43 -24.53 26.61
CA LEU A 767 -10.16 -25.24 26.74
C LEU A 767 -9.92 -25.65 28.20
N TYR A 768 -9.35 -26.85 28.38
CA TYR A 768 -9.08 -27.46 29.66
C TYR A 768 -7.59 -27.76 29.82
N LYS A 769 -7.14 -28.00 31.07
CA LYS A 769 -5.74 -28.33 31.38
C LYS A 769 -5.33 -29.67 30.74
N ASP A 770 -4.07 -29.79 30.35
CA ASP A 770 -3.55 -31.01 29.72
C ASP A 770 -3.20 -32.10 30.75
N ASN A 771 -2.87 -31.74 31.98
CA ASN A 771 -2.38 -32.66 33.01
C ASN A 771 -3.50 -33.50 33.66
N TYR A 772 -3.34 -34.83 33.64
CA TYR A 772 -4.27 -35.79 34.24
C TYR A 772 -4.13 -35.93 35.77
N PRO A 773 -5.24 -36.22 36.49
CA PRO A 773 -5.18 -36.73 37.86
C PRO A 773 -4.49 -38.10 37.94
N LYS A 774 -3.87 -38.40 39.10
CA LYS A 774 -3.19 -39.68 39.33
C LYS A 774 -4.19 -40.84 39.35
N GLY A 775 -4.10 -41.74 38.37
CA GLY A 775 -4.98 -42.91 38.21
C GLY A 775 -6.04 -42.79 37.09
N TYR A 776 -6.05 -41.67 36.36
CA TYR A 776 -6.91 -41.43 35.21
C TYR A 776 -6.64 -42.40 34.04
N ASN A 777 -7.67 -42.75 33.26
CA ASN A 777 -7.54 -43.62 32.08
C ASN A 777 -8.13 -42.97 30.82
N THR A 778 -7.26 -42.62 29.87
CA THR A 778 -7.59 -41.93 28.60
C THR A 778 -8.49 -42.75 27.66
N ASN A 779 -8.59 -44.05 27.89
CA ASN A 779 -9.43 -44.96 27.10
C ASN A 779 -10.81 -45.16 27.76
N LYS A 780 -11.03 -44.62 28.96
CA LYS A 780 -12.33 -44.57 29.63
C LYS A 780 -13.03 -43.26 29.33
N ILE A 781 -14.00 -43.34 28.43
CA ILE A 781 -14.83 -42.21 28.03
C ILE A 781 -15.54 -41.54 29.24
N SER A 782 -15.89 -42.32 30.28
CA SER A 782 -16.45 -41.81 31.54
C SER A 782 -15.56 -40.79 32.25
N ASP A 783 -14.25 -40.98 32.16
CA ASP A 783 -13.25 -40.25 32.95
C ASP A 783 -12.98 -38.91 32.24
N ASP A 784 -12.91 -38.93 30.89
CA ASP A 784 -12.94 -37.74 30.03
C ASP A 784 -14.15 -36.85 30.26
N TYR A 785 -15.37 -37.43 30.29
CA TYR A 785 -16.58 -36.63 30.47
C TYR A 785 -16.61 -35.91 31.84
N GLN A 786 -16.17 -36.56 32.92
CA GLN A 786 -16.15 -35.93 34.24
C GLN A 786 -15.05 -34.86 34.36
N TYR A 787 -13.84 -35.11 33.82
CA TYR A 787 -12.74 -34.14 33.87
C TYR A 787 -13.06 -32.85 33.12
N LEU A 788 -13.72 -32.96 31.97
CA LEU A 788 -14.15 -31.81 31.16
C LEU A 788 -15.45 -31.16 31.67
N LYS A 789 -16.07 -31.71 32.72
CA LYS A 789 -17.20 -31.09 33.43
C LYS A 789 -16.77 -30.27 34.65
N ASP A 790 -15.58 -30.55 35.20
CA ASP A 790 -15.02 -29.86 36.34
C ASP A 790 -14.43 -28.48 35.95
N GLU A 791 -15.03 -27.42 36.48
CA GLU A 791 -14.59 -26.03 36.27
C GLU A 791 -13.20 -25.76 36.85
N ALA A 792 -12.72 -26.55 37.82
CA ALA A 792 -11.35 -26.44 38.30
C ALA A 792 -10.31 -26.80 37.23
N ASN A 793 -10.70 -27.47 36.13
CA ASN A 793 -9.85 -27.77 34.99
C ASN A 793 -10.00 -26.79 33.81
N PHE A 794 -10.90 -25.80 33.91
CA PHE A 794 -11.04 -24.72 32.92
C PHE A 794 -9.74 -23.91 32.77
N VAL A 795 -9.50 -23.40 31.56
CA VAL A 795 -8.40 -22.45 31.30
C VAL A 795 -8.86 -21.20 30.54
N GLN A 796 -9.58 -21.35 29.43
CA GLN A 796 -10.11 -20.23 28.64
C GLN A 796 -11.30 -20.69 27.78
N SER A 797 -12.15 -19.75 27.33
CA SER A 797 -13.18 -19.99 26.32
C SER A 797 -13.15 -18.91 25.23
N LYS A 798 -13.31 -19.31 23.96
CA LYS A 798 -13.38 -18.43 22.78
C LYS A 798 -14.58 -18.76 21.90
N THR A 799 -14.94 -17.88 20.97
CA THR A 799 -15.77 -18.24 19.81
C THR A 799 -14.90 -18.69 18.65
N SER A 800 -15.30 -19.74 17.93
CA SER A 800 -14.61 -20.16 16.70
C SER A 800 -15.45 -21.14 15.89
N ASP A 801 -15.12 -21.28 14.60
CA ASP A 801 -15.70 -22.27 13.69
C ASP A 801 -14.96 -23.63 13.83
N PRO A 802 -15.60 -24.69 14.37
CA PRO A 802 -14.96 -25.99 14.59
C PRO A 802 -14.52 -26.73 13.31
N ARG A 803 -15.09 -26.38 12.15
CA ARG A 803 -14.78 -26.99 10.84
C ARG A 803 -13.38 -26.60 10.36
N ARG A 804 -12.84 -25.50 10.89
CA ARG A 804 -11.46 -25.06 10.62
C ARG A 804 -10.47 -25.97 11.34
N GLY A 805 -10.81 -26.42 12.55
CA GLY A 805 -9.93 -27.08 13.51
C GLY A 805 -9.71 -26.12 14.69
N PRO A 806 -10.03 -26.51 15.94
CA PRO A 806 -10.08 -25.54 17.05
C PRO A 806 -8.70 -25.08 17.53
N LEU A 807 -7.68 -25.92 17.36
CA LEU A 807 -6.31 -25.74 17.85
C LEU A 807 -5.30 -26.35 16.87
N SER A 808 -4.16 -25.68 16.71
CA SER A 808 -2.97 -26.19 16.00
C SER A 808 -1.75 -25.50 16.60
N THR A 809 -1.14 -26.11 17.61
CA THR A 809 0.00 -25.53 18.35
C THR A 809 1.27 -26.33 18.06
N ARG A 810 2.39 -25.62 17.86
CA ARG A 810 3.71 -26.21 17.51
C ARG A 810 4.52 -26.63 18.75
N THR A 811 4.17 -26.07 19.90
CA THR A 811 4.86 -26.27 21.16
C THR A 811 4.67 -27.69 21.69
N ASP A 812 5.81 -28.38 21.86
CA ASP A 812 6.00 -29.74 22.35
C ASP A 812 5.41 -30.93 21.57
N LYS A 813 6.06 -32.08 21.73
CA LYS A 813 5.65 -33.38 21.19
C LYS A 813 5.16 -34.28 22.33
N GLY A 814 3.85 -34.46 22.49
CA GLY A 814 3.28 -35.56 23.28
C GLY A 814 2.03 -35.29 24.13
N ASN A 815 1.69 -34.02 24.40
CA ASN A 815 0.48 -33.67 25.17
C ASN A 815 -0.79 -33.74 24.29
N TRP A 816 -1.96 -33.62 24.93
CA TRP A 816 -3.27 -33.73 24.29
C TRP A 816 -4.14 -32.54 24.68
N HIS A 817 -4.52 -31.71 23.71
CA HIS A 817 -5.48 -30.63 23.91
C HIS A 817 -6.88 -31.19 24.08
N ARG A 818 -7.59 -30.82 25.15
CA ARG A 818 -8.99 -31.22 25.39
C ARG A 818 -9.90 -30.00 25.41
N TYR A 819 -11.03 -30.11 24.73
CA TYR A 819 -11.92 -28.99 24.49
C TYR A 819 -13.39 -29.39 24.42
N LYS A 820 -14.26 -28.45 24.80
CA LYS A 820 -15.72 -28.57 24.74
C LYS A 820 -16.27 -27.50 23.81
N ILE A 821 -16.94 -27.92 22.74
CA ILE A 821 -17.65 -27.05 21.81
C ILE A 821 -19.11 -26.97 22.31
N SER A 822 -19.60 -25.77 22.59
CA SER A 822 -20.92 -25.54 23.19
C SER A 822 -21.71 -24.55 22.33
N PHE A 823 -22.92 -24.90 21.91
CA PHE A 823 -23.77 -24.03 21.08
C PHE A 823 -25.26 -24.39 21.20
N SER A 824 -26.13 -23.56 20.64
CA SER A 824 -27.51 -23.91 20.35
C SER A 824 -27.76 -23.86 18.84
N PHE A 825 -28.26 -24.95 18.26
CA PHE A 825 -28.73 -24.99 16.87
C PHE A 825 -30.09 -24.31 16.78
N VAL A 826 -30.29 -23.45 15.78
CA VAL A 826 -31.57 -22.80 15.47
C VAL A 826 -32.16 -23.46 14.22
N ALA A 827 -33.34 -24.07 14.31
CA ALA A 827 -33.94 -24.80 13.18
C ALA A 827 -34.46 -23.85 12.08
N PRO A 828 -33.95 -23.90 10.82
CA PRO A 828 -34.40 -23.00 9.75
C PRO A 828 -35.79 -23.32 9.19
N LYS A 829 -36.29 -24.55 9.34
CA LYS A 829 -37.64 -25.00 8.95
C LYS A 829 -38.25 -25.89 10.04
N THR A 830 -39.58 -26.02 10.07
CA THR A 830 -40.25 -27.02 10.94
C THR A 830 -40.10 -28.39 10.27
N ALA A 831 -39.41 -29.33 10.93
CA ALA A 831 -39.07 -30.64 10.35
C ALA A 831 -38.65 -31.67 11.41
N ASN A 832 -38.55 -32.95 11.01
CA ASN A 832 -37.78 -33.95 11.77
C ASN A 832 -36.31 -33.90 11.34
N TYR A 833 -35.43 -33.52 12.25
CA TYR A 833 -34.00 -33.36 12.03
C TYR A 833 -33.23 -34.59 12.52
N LYS A 834 -32.58 -35.31 11.59
CA LYS A 834 -31.59 -36.35 11.89
C LYS A 834 -30.18 -35.74 11.86
N PHE A 835 -29.50 -35.75 13.00
CA PHE A 835 -28.15 -35.18 13.11
C PHE A 835 -27.06 -36.20 12.74
N GLN A 836 -26.01 -35.72 12.09
CA GLN A 836 -24.86 -36.52 11.66
C GLN A 836 -23.53 -35.83 11.98
N ILE A 837 -22.58 -36.60 12.48
CA ILE A 837 -21.21 -36.14 12.79
C ILE A 837 -20.17 -36.85 11.94
N LYS A 838 -19.07 -36.16 11.64
CA LYS A 838 -17.87 -36.67 10.99
C LYS A 838 -16.63 -35.95 11.54
N THR A 839 -15.47 -36.60 11.46
CA THR A 839 -14.17 -36.00 11.79
C THR A 839 -13.24 -36.07 10.58
N LYS A 840 -12.31 -35.13 10.42
CA LYS A 840 -11.49 -35.05 9.20
C LYS A 840 -10.01 -34.76 9.47
N ASN A 841 -9.19 -35.58 8.81
CA ASN A 841 -7.73 -35.65 8.75
C ASN A 841 -6.97 -35.97 10.06
N GLY A 842 -5.94 -36.81 9.90
CA GLY A 842 -4.76 -36.79 10.77
C GLY A 842 -4.75 -37.69 12.01
N ASN A 843 -4.68 -39.02 11.84
CA ASN A 843 -4.03 -40.04 12.68
C ASN A 843 -4.07 -39.96 14.23
N GLY A 844 -4.97 -39.19 14.84
CA GLY A 844 -5.15 -39.09 16.29
C GLY A 844 -6.46 -39.73 16.74
N ALA A 845 -6.50 -40.24 17.97
CA ALA A 845 -7.75 -40.69 18.55
C ALA A 845 -8.66 -39.48 18.84
N MET A 846 -9.97 -39.65 18.63
CA MET A 846 -10.97 -38.69 19.06
C MET A 846 -12.03 -39.45 19.84
N ASN A 847 -12.05 -39.25 21.16
CA ASN A 847 -13.25 -39.55 21.94
C ASN A 847 -14.19 -38.37 21.73
N ALA A 848 -15.37 -38.60 21.16
CA ALA A 848 -16.33 -37.53 20.88
C ALA A 848 -17.71 -37.88 21.44
N PHE A 849 -18.31 -36.92 22.15
CA PHE A 849 -19.67 -37.01 22.69
C PHE A 849 -20.59 -36.00 22.04
N ILE A 850 -21.89 -36.26 22.05
CA ILE A 850 -22.92 -35.23 21.88
C ILE A 850 -23.87 -35.32 23.07
N VAL A 851 -23.98 -34.23 23.84
CA VAL A 851 -24.94 -34.11 24.94
C VAL A 851 -26.02 -33.09 24.56
N ASN A 852 -27.30 -33.44 24.79
CA ASN A 852 -28.42 -32.51 24.63
C ASN A 852 -28.92 -32.03 26.00
N ASN A 853 -28.68 -30.75 26.28
CA ASN A 853 -29.00 -30.14 27.57
C ASN A 853 -30.42 -29.55 27.61
N SER A 854 -31.19 -29.65 26.52
CA SER A 854 -32.56 -29.12 26.41
C SER A 854 -33.64 -30.08 26.89
N VAL A 855 -33.32 -31.38 27.12
CA VAL A 855 -34.32 -32.41 27.49
C VAL A 855 -33.94 -33.20 28.74
N SER A 856 -32.67 -33.61 28.90
CA SER A 856 -32.30 -34.58 29.96
C SER A 856 -30.80 -34.68 30.28
N ASN A 857 -29.93 -33.94 29.57
CA ASN A 857 -28.49 -34.24 29.47
C ASN A 857 -28.21 -35.64 28.86
N ASP A 858 -29.09 -36.13 27.97
CA ASP A 858 -28.88 -37.37 27.22
C ASP A 858 -27.54 -37.33 26.46
N ILE A 859 -26.71 -38.37 26.63
CA ILE A 859 -25.62 -38.68 25.70
C ILE A 859 -26.26 -39.28 24.44
N TRP A 860 -26.33 -38.51 23.36
CA TRP A 860 -26.93 -38.91 22.09
C TRP A 860 -26.06 -39.90 21.32
N TRP A 861 -24.74 -39.76 21.43
CA TRP A 861 -23.78 -40.50 20.64
C TRP A 861 -22.39 -40.47 21.30
N LYS A 862 -21.59 -41.52 21.05
CA LYS A 862 -20.20 -41.63 21.50
C LYS A 862 -19.34 -42.46 20.53
N SER A 863 -18.05 -42.13 20.43
CA SER A 863 -17.01 -42.98 19.83
C SER A 863 -15.72 -42.92 20.65
N ASN A 864 -14.86 -43.94 20.51
CA ASN A 864 -13.49 -43.98 21.02
C ASN A 864 -12.44 -43.82 19.87
N SER A 865 -12.88 -43.44 18.67
CA SER A 865 -12.04 -43.30 17.48
C SER A 865 -12.59 -42.26 16.49
N ALA A 866 -11.69 -41.68 15.70
CA ALA A 866 -12.04 -40.75 14.64
C ALA A 866 -12.87 -41.44 13.54
N ILE A 867 -13.96 -40.79 13.11
CA ILE A 867 -14.83 -41.25 12.02
C ILE A 867 -14.47 -40.50 10.73
N SER A 868 -14.05 -41.23 9.69
CA SER A 868 -13.81 -40.68 8.36
C SER A 868 -15.10 -40.47 7.53
N ASN A 869 -16.21 -41.06 7.97
CA ASN A 869 -17.52 -41.03 7.32
C ASN A 869 -18.57 -40.31 8.18
N TRP A 870 -19.71 -39.98 7.58
CA TRP A 870 -20.85 -39.41 8.30
C TRP A 870 -21.58 -40.52 9.08
N THR A 871 -21.76 -40.32 10.39
CA THR A 871 -22.49 -41.25 11.27
C THR A 871 -23.73 -40.58 11.84
N ASP A 872 -24.87 -41.29 11.75
CA ASP A 872 -26.14 -40.90 12.37
C ASP A 872 -26.06 -40.90 13.90
N THR A 873 -26.73 -39.94 14.54
CA THR A 873 -26.72 -39.78 15.99
C THR A 873 -28.13 -39.99 16.58
N LYS A 874 -28.97 -38.95 16.65
CA LYS A 874 -30.38 -39.02 17.06
C LYS A 874 -31.24 -38.18 16.10
N THR A 875 -32.52 -38.52 16.02
CA THR A 875 -33.54 -37.72 15.31
C THR A 875 -34.44 -37.03 16.33
N ILE A 876 -34.73 -35.75 16.12
CA ILE A 876 -35.72 -34.98 16.90
C ILE A 876 -36.60 -34.15 15.97
N LYS A 877 -37.83 -33.86 16.40
CA LYS A 877 -38.70 -32.89 15.73
C LYS A 877 -38.41 -31.49 16.28
N LEU A 878 -38.26 -30.50 15.40
CA LEU A 878 -38.11 -29.09 15.76
C LEU A 878 -39.02 -28.21 14.92
N ASN A 879 -39.48 -27.11 15.52
CA ASN A 879 -40.20 -26.05 14.85
C ASN A 879 -39.23 -24.99 14.32
N LYS A 880 -39.62 -24.24 13.29
CA LYS A 880 -38.82 -23.13 12.77
C LYS A 880 -38.49 -22.13 13.89
N ASN A 881 -37.24 -21.68 13.93
CA ASN A 881 -36.62 -20.81 14.94
C ASN A 881 -36.48 -21.43 16.35
N GLU A 882 -36.90 -22.67 16.58
CA GLU A 882 -36.70 -23.37 17.85
C GLU A 882 -35.21 -23.67 18.08
N THR A 883 -34.74 -23.51 19.32
CA THR A 883 -33.32 -23.68 19.68
C THR A 883 -33.06 -24.97 20.44
N THR A 884 -32.08 -25.77 20.02
CA THR A 884 -31.62 -26.97 20.74
C THR A 884 -30.15 -26.84 21.15
N SER A 885 -29.86 -27.01 22.43
CA SER A 885 -28.50 -26.85 22.97
C SER A 885 -27.69 -28.15 22.94
N PHE A 886 -26.48 -28.05 22.41
CA PHE A 886 -25.53 -29.14 22.19
C PHE A 886 -24.18 -28.83 22.84
N GLU A 887 -23.61 -29.85 23.49
CA GLU A 887 -22.21 -29.86 23.90
C GLU A 887 -21.48 -31.04 23.24
N ILE A 888 -20.39 -30.73 22.53
CA ILE A 888 -19.48 -31.69 21.91
C ILE A 888 -18.15 -31.66 22.65
N TYR A 889 -17.89 -32.73 23.42
CA TYR A 889 -16.65 -32.93 24.16
C TYR A 889 -15.68 -33.74 23.31
N THR A 890 -14.43 -33.31 23.19
CA THR A 890 -13.44 -33.96 22.32
C THR A 890 -11.99 -33.57 22.67
N HIS A 891 -11.02 -34.35 22.20
CA HIS A 891 -9.59 -34.12 22.38
C HIS A 891 -8.81 -34.35 21.07
N THR A 892 -7.55 -33.90 21.02
CA THR A 892 -6.62 -34.12 19.90
C THR A 892 -5.18 -34.11 20.40
N GLU A 893 -4.29 -34.84 19.74
CA GLU A 893 -2.85 -34.83 20.02
C GLU A 893 -2.20 -33.50 19.60
N LEU A 894 -1.16 -33.07 20.32
CA LEU A 894 -0.30 -31.97 19.88
C LEU A 894 0.25 -32.20 18.47
N ASN A 895 0.31 -31.13 17.67
CA ASN A 895 0.67 -31.12 16.25
C ASN A 895 -0.31 -31.85 15.30
N LYS A 896 -1.41 -32.45 15.78
CA LYS A 896 -2.51 -32.95 14.93
C LYS A 896 -3.73 -32.03 15.03
N SER A 897 -4.25 -31.57 13.89
CA SER A 897 -5.46 -30.74 13.83
C SER A 897 -6.65 -31.55 13.31
N SER A 898 -7.52 -31.98 14.22
CA SER A 898 -8.75 -32.68 13.88
C SER A 898 -9.92 -31.72 13.70
N LYS A 899 -10.61 -31.80 12.56
CA LYS A 899 -11.81 -31.01 12.26
C LYS A 899 -13.07 -31.75 12.67
N VAL A 900 -14.02 -31.06 13.28
CA VAL A 900 -15.37 -31.57 13.53
C VAL A 900 -16.29 -31.03 12.44
N GLU A 901 -16.92 -31.93 11.68
CA GLU A 901 -17.96 -31.62 10.69
C GLU A 901 -19.30 -32.11 11.28
N PHE A 902 -20.30 -31.24 11.44
CA PHE A 902 -21.60 -31.58 12.05
C PHE A 902 -22.75 -31.01 11.22
N ARG A 903 -23.70 -31.86 10.82
CA ARG A 903 -24.79 -31.52 9.89
C ARG A 903 -26.12 -32.12 10.32
N ALA A 904 -27.23 -31.58 9.83
CA ALA A 904 -28.57 -32.08 10.07
C ALA A 904 -29.33 -32.30 8.75
N ILE A 905 -30.06 -33.41 8.66
CA ILE A 905 -30.92 -33.78 7.53
C ILE A 905 -32.36 -33.63 7.99
N ALA A 906 -33.14 -32.79 7.32
CA ALA A 906 -34.53 -32.51 7.65
C ALA A 906 -35.47 -33.35 6.77
N ASP A 907 -36.39 -34.14 7.35
CA ASP A 907 -37.44 -34.90 6.64
C ASP A 907 -36.96 -35.66 5.38
N ASN A 908 -35.83 -36.39 5.50
CA ASN A 908 -35.19 -37.16 4.43
C ASN A 908 -34.64 -36.35 3.23
N ASP A 909 -34.46 -35.03 3.37
CA ASP A 909 -33.79 -34.13 2.43
C ASP A 909 -32.26 -34.41 2.37
N THR A 910 -31.89 -35.57 1.82
CA THR A 910 -30.49 -36.06 1.79
C THR A 910 -29.61 -35.31 0.81
N GLN A 911 -30.20 -34.56 -0.13
CA GLN A 911 -29.48 -33.74 -1.10
C GLN A 911 -29.05 -32.38 -0.52
N ASN A 912 -29.81 -31.82 0.42
CA ASN A 912 -29.54 -30.50 1.02
C ASN A 912 -29.33 -30.58 2.54
N PRO A 913 -28.26 -31.26 3.01
CA PRO A 913 -27.94 -31.30 4.43
C PRO A 913 -27.55 -29.91 4.95
N ILE A 914 -28.10 -29.53 6.09
CA ILE A 914 -27.88 -28.24 6.74
C ILE A 914 -26.61 -28.32 7.60
N ASP A 915 -25.65 -27.41 7.42
CA ASP A 915 -24.52 -27.26 8.33
C ASP A 915 -25.02 -26.71 9.68
N VAL A 916 -24.72 -27.43 10.76
CA VAL A 916 -25.21 -27.10 12.10
C VAL A 916 -24.45 -25.92 12.70
N PHE A 917 -23.18 -25.71 12.32
CA PHE A 917 -22.38 -24.60 12.83
C PHE A 917 -22.70 -23.27 12.12
N GLU A 918 -23.19 -23.30 10.89
CA GLU A 918 -23.75 -22.11 10.22
C GLU A 918 -25.13 -21.70 10.78
N ASN A 919 -25.81 -22.63 11.44
CA ASN A 919 -27.07 -22.41 12.14
C ASN A 919 -26.90 -22.47 13.68
N ALA A 920 -25.68 -22.22 14.17
CA ALA A 920 -25.34 -22.23 15.59
C ALA A 920 -25.33 -20.80 16.18
N VAL A 921 -25.82 -20.69 17.41
CA VAL A 921 -25.67 -19.51 18.26
C VAL A 921 -25.00 -19.91 19.58
N VAL A 922 -24.54 -18.93 20.36
CA VAL A 922 -23.99 -19.16 21.71
C VAL A 922 -25.04 -19.87 22.61
N PRO A 923 -24.65 -20.77 23.53
CA PRO A 923 -25.60 -21.60 24.30
C PRO A 923 -26.68 -20.83 25.08
N TRP A 924 -26.38 -19.57 25.42
CA TRP A 924 -27.23 -18.66 26.17
C TRP A 924 -27.85 -17.56 25.29
N ALA A 925 -28.00 -17.78 23.98
CA ALA A 925 -28.55 -16.77 23.06
C ALA A 925 -29.96 -16.28 23.47
N ASN A 926 -30.76 -17.14 24.13
CA ASN A 926 -32.05 -16.78 24.73
C ASN A 926 -31.94 -15.78 25.92
N GLU A 927 -30.75 -15.55 26.50
CA GLU A 927 -30.49 -14.44 27.44
C GLU A 927 -30.11 -13.11 26.74
N LEU A 928 -29.98 -13.13 25.41
CA LEU A 928 -29.46 -12.01 24.61
C LEU A 928 -30.53 -11.47 23.63
N SER A 929 -31.38 -12.36 23.09
CA SER A 929 -32.53 -12.00 22.27
C SER A 929 -33.67 -13.00 22.45
N ASN A 930 -34.91 -12.50 22.36
CA ASN A 930 -36.13 -13.31 22.31
C ASN A 930 -36.30 -14.02 20.95
N ASN A 931 -35.48 -13.71 19.94
CA ASN A 931 -35.49 -14.37 18.63
C ASN A 931 -34.04 -14.66 18.15
N PRO A 932 -33.37 -15.70 18.67
CA PRO A 932 -31.98 -16.02 18.32
C PRO A 932 -31.69 -16.23 16.84
N SER A 933 -32.72 -16.49 16.01
CA SER A 933 -32.54 -16.57 14.56
C SER A 933 -32.03 -15.26 13.95
N GLU A 934 -32.20 -14.10 14.60
CA GLU A 934 -31.65 -12.84 14.09
C GLU A 934 -30.11 -12.85 14.03
N PHE A 935 -29.43 -13.54 14.96
CA PHE A 935 -27.98 -13.61 14.98
C PHE A 935 -27.41 -14.34 13.74
N ILE A 936 -28.16 -15.30 13.18
CA ILE A 936 -27.79 -16.04 11.97
C ILE A 936 -28.21 -15.28 10.70
N ASN A 937 -29.39 -14.65 10.70
CA ASN A 937 -29.99 -14.09 9.48
C ASN A 937 -29.60 -12.64 9.20
N ASP A 938 -29.34 -11.82 10.22
CA ASP A 938 -28.98 -10.41 10.07
C ASP A 938 -27.46 -10.21 9.94
N GLU A 939 -27.04 -9.60 8.82
CA GLU A 939 -25.65 -9.26 8.52
C GLU A 939 -24.94 -8.49 9.65
N LYS A 940 -25.65 -7.69 10.45
CA LYS A 940 -25.05 -6.90 11.55
C LYS A 940 -24.37 -7.76 12.61
N TYR A 941 -24.75 -9.04 12.73
CA TYR A 941 -24.14 -10.00 13.66
C TYR A 941 -23.10 -10.91 13.00
N LYS A 942 -23.05 -11.00 11.66
CA LYS A 942 -22.05 -11.81 10.95
C LYS A 942 -20.65 -11.20 11.05
N PHE A 943 -19.64 -11.96 10.65
CA PHE A 943 -18.31 -11.40 10.42
C PHE A 943 -18.38 -10.38 9.27
N GLN A 944 -17.75 -9.22 9.45
CA GLN A 944 -17.64 -8.18 8.45
C GLN A 944 -16.18 -8.08 8.03
N GLU A 945 -15.91 -8.35 6.75
CA GLU A 945 -14.60 -8.35 6.12
C GLU A 945 -13.85 -7.03 6.41
N ARG A 946 -12.55 -7.08 6.75
CA ARG A 946 -11.75 -5.85 6.83
C ARG A 946 -11.67 -5.23 5.42
N LYS A 947 -12.05 -3.97 5.30
CA LYS A 947 -11.84 -3.15 4.11
C LYS A 947 -11.00 -1.94 4.43
N LEU A 948 -10.34 -1.39 3.41
CA LEU A 948 -9.50 -0.22 3.55
C LEU A 948 -10.33 1.04 3.86
N ASN A 949 -9.93 1.79 4.88
CA ASN A 949 -10.47 3.12 5.12
C ASN A 949 -9.67 4.16 4.32
N TYR A 950 -10.05 4.38 3.06
CA TYR A 950 -9.38 5.33 2.18
C TYR A 950 -9.19 6.73 2.79
N ASN A 951 -10.10 7.17 3.67
CA ASN A 951 -10.05 8.51 4.28
C ASN A 951 -8.85 8.70 5.21
N SER A 952 -8.35 7.66 5.89
CA SER A 952 -7.14 7.80 6.72
C SER A 952 -5.87 7.94 5.88
N PHE A 953 -5.84 7.35 4.68
CA PHE A 953 -4.71 7.46 3.75
C PHE A 953 -4.76 8.76 2.93
N GLN A 954 -5.94 9.24 2.56
CA GLN A 954 -6.09 10.57 1.96
C GLN A 954 -5.46 11.67 2.82
N THR A 955 -5.60 11.61 4.16
CA THR A 955 -5.00 12.61 5.06
C THR A 955 -3.45 12.61 5.09
N SER A 956 -2.76 11.52 4.75
CA SER A 956 -1.29 11.55 4.53
C SER A 956 -0.94 11.92 3.09
N MET A 957 -1.72 11.49 2.08
CA MET A 957 -1.51 11.88 0.67
C MET A 957 -1.57 13.40 0.47
N TYR A 958 -2.56 14.09 1.07
CA TYR A 958 -2.66 15.55 1.01
C TYR A 958 -1.54 16.27 1.76
N GLY A 959 -0.84 15.60 2.68
CA GLY A 959 0.36 16.13 3.35
C GLY A 959 1.62 16.12 2.48
N LEU A 960 1.61 15.41 1.35
CA LEU A 960 2.82 15.11 0.55
C LEU A 960 2.77 15.61 -0.92
N LYS A 961 1.67 16.23 -1.37
CA LYS A 961 1.47 16.69 -2.76
C LYS A 961 1.40 18.23 -2.93
N SER A 962 2.34 18.97 -2.33
CA SER A 962 2.43 20.43 -2.52
C SER A 962 3.87 20.93 -2.78
N SER A 963 4.39 20.72 -4.00
CA SER A 963 5.66 21.32 -4.43
C SER A 963 5.65 21.92 -5.84
N ARG A 964 5.53 23.26 -5.85
CA ARG A 964 6.34 24.19 -6.69
C ARG A 964 5.85 24.56 -8.12
N LYS A 965 4.58 24.98 -8.30
CA LYS A 965 4.15 25.53 -9.61
C LYS A 965 4.72 26.94 -9.81
N TYR A 966 5.83 27.05 -10.53
CA TYR A 966 6.29 28.33 -11.09
C TYR A 966 5.43 28.68 -12.31
N GLU A 967 4.43 29.54 -12.13
CA GLU A 967 3.98 30.40 -13.21
C GLU A 967 5.07 31.47 -13.46
N PRO A 968 5.36 31.85 -14.73
CA PRO A 968 6.21 32.99 -14.98
C PRO A 968 5.48 34.27 -14.55
N ILE A 969 6.02 34.97 -13.55
CA ILE A 969 5.61 36.34 -13.26
C ILE A 969 5.81 37.14 -14.55
N LYS A 970 4.72 37.66 -15.12
CA LYS A 970 4.81 38.63 -16.21
C LYS A 970 5.59 39.85 -15.71
N LYS A 971 6.36 40.48 -16.60
CA LYS A 971 6.82 41.86 -16.36
C LYS A 971 5.63 42.74 -15.95
N GLU A 972 5.93 43.79 -15.19
CA GLU A 972 4.98 44.69 -14.47
C GLU A 972 4.69 44.25 -13.02
N ASP A 973 5.73 44.24 -12.19
CA ASP A 973 5.83 45.16 -11.06
C ASP A 973 7.29 45.21 -10.55
N ASP A 974 7.98 46.34 -10.81
CA ASP A 974 9.38 46.53 -10.45
C ASP A 974 9.58 46.85 -8.96
N ASN A 975 10.73 46.43 -8.39
CA ASN A 975 11.50 47.22 -7.40
C ASN A 975 12.80 46.55 -6.89
N ASN A 976 13.02 45.24 -7.07
CA ASN A 976 14.19 44.54 -6.49
C ASN A 976 14.81 43.43 -7.37
N PHE A 977 14.67 43.49 -8.71
CA PHE A 977 15.34 42.56 -9.63
C PHE A 977 16.24 43.31 -10.60
N VAL A 978 17.55 43.01 -10.57
CA VAL A 978 18.50 43.52 -11.57
C VAL A 978 19.25 42.35 -12.18
N ASN A 979 19.00 42.08 -13.47
CA ASN A 979 19.69 41.07 -14.25
C ASN A 979 20.66 41.77 -15.21
N TYR A 980 21.95 41.49 -15.08
CA TYR A 980 22.99 42.05 -15.94
C TYR A 980 23.34 41.09 -17.08
N LYS A 981 23.47 41.64 -18.30
CA LYS A 981 24.28 41.05 -19.38
C LYS A 981 25.69 41.63 -19.30
N PHE A 982 26.70 40.88 -19.70
CA PHE A 982 28.10 41.30 -19.56
C PHE A 982 28.56 42.17 -20.73
N ALA A 983 29.53 43.03 -20.42
CA ALA A 983 30.44 43.63 -21.40
C ALA A 983 31.82 43.69 -20.74
N LEU A 984 32.66 42.69 -21.00
CA LEU A 984 34.00 42.60 -20.43
C LEU A 984 35.01 43.35 -21.30
N ASN A 985 35.56 44.45 -20.77
CA ASN A 985 36.60 45.22 -21.44
C ASN A 985 37.89 44.39 -21.62
N GLY A 986 38.20 43.98 -22.85
CA GLY A 986 39.58 43.64 -23.25
C GLY A 986 39.90 42.21 -23.69
N ARG A 987 38.92 41.32 -23.91
CA ARG A 987 39.12 40.05 -24.66
C ARG A 987 38.00 39.85 -25.68
N ASN A 988 38.33 39.27 -26.84
CA ASN A 988 37.38 39.03 -27.94
C ASN A 988 36.93 37.55 -28.02
N ASP A 989 37.32 36.72 -27.06
CA ASP A 989 37.27 35.25 -27.13
C ASP A 989 35.89 34.65 -26.71
N PHE A 990 34.80 35.30 -27.14
CA PHE A 990 33.42 34.94 -26.80
C PHE A 990 32.71 34.27 -27.99
N ASP A 991 32.27 33.02 -27.82
CA ASP A 991 31.26 32.44 -28.71
C ASP A 991 29.86 32.81 -28.18
N GLU A 992 29.08 33.60 -28.93
CA GLU A 992 27.66 33.82 -28.67
C GLU A 992 26.86 32.61 -29.17
N ILE A 993 26.30 31.81 -28.26
CA ILE A 993 25.63 30.56 -28.63
C ILE A 993 24.12 30.68 -28.43
N VAL A 994 23.37 30.59 -29.54
CA VAL A 994 21.90 30.53 -29.54
C VAL A 994 21.44 29.07 -29.45
N SER A 995 20.61 28.74 -28.45
CA SER A 995 20.10 27.37 -28.30
C SER A 995 18.78 27.14 -29.03
N LYS A 996 18.78 26.17 -29.95
CA LYS A 996 17.62 25.77 -30.77
C LYS A 996 16.43 25.15 -29.99
N LYS A 997 16.52 24.97 -28.67
CA LYS A 997 15.48 24.28 -27.86
C LYS A 997 14.59 25.23 -27.06
N ASP A 998 15.10 26.40 -26.69
CA ASP A 998 14.46 27.40 -25.81
C ASP A 998 14.73 28.85 -26.27
N ASN A 999 15.38 29.03 -27.42
CA ASN A 999 15.66 30.31 -28.08
C ASN A 999 16.48 31.31 -27.24
N ARG A 1000 17.21 30.81 -26.22
CA ARG A 1000 18.10 31.63 -25.38
C ARG A 1000 19.46 31.83 -26.02
N VAL A 1001 20.06 32.98 -25.72
CA VAL A 1001 21.42 33.39 -26.06
C VAL A 1001 22.26 33.30 -24.80
N TYR A 1002 23.41 32.62 -24.87
CA TYR A 1002 24.36 32.54 -23.76
C TYR A 1002 25.80 32.69 -24.26
N GLU A 1003 26.65 33.26 -23.40
CA GLU A 1003 28.07 33.50 -23.71
C GLU A 1003 28.91 32.28 -23.31
N LYS A 1004 29.77 31.80 -24.21
CA LYS A 1004 30.80 30.80 -23.89
C LYS A 1004 32.17 31.46 -23.78
N LEU A 1005 32.76 31.30 -22.60
CA LEU A 1005 34.05 31.85 -22.19
C LEU A 1005 35.10 30.73 -22.16
N ASN A 1006 35.97 30.69 -23.17
CA ASN A 1006 36.99 29.66 -23.30
C ASN A 1006 38.19 29.95 -22.37
N LEU A 1007 38.23 29.30 -21.19
CA LEU A 1007 39.34 29.41 -20.22
C LEU A 1007 40.31 28.24 -20.35
N THR A 1008 41.61 28.53 -20.38
CA THR A 1008 42.68 27.51 -20.33
C THR A 1008 42.83 26.93 -18.91
N PRO A 1009 43.52 25.78 -18.75
CA PRO A 1009 43.93 25.27 -17.44
C PRO A 1009 44.68 26.31 -16.60
N ASN A 1010 44.28 26.48 -15.34
CA ASN A 1010 44.88 27.40 -14.37
C ASN A 1010 44.76 28.91 -14.67
N GLU A 1011 44.01 29.34 -15.71
CA GLU A 1011 43.65 30.74 -15.86
C GLU A 1011 42.56 31.17 -14.87
N SER A 1012 42.59 32.43 -14.45
CA SER A 1012 41.56 33.07 -13.64
C SER A 1012 40.95 34.29 -14.34
N ILE A 1013 39.63 34.42 -14.30
CA ILE A 1013 38.87 35.54 -14.86
C ILE A 1013 38.23 36.37 -13.75
N ASN A 1014 38.22 37.70 -13.91
CA ASN A 1014 37.59 38.64 -12.98
C ASN A 1014 36.31 39.20 -13.61
N PHE A 1015 35.16 38.91 -13.02
CA PHE A 1015 33.89 39.57 -13.32
C PHE A 1015 33.72 40.76 -12.38
N ASN A 1016 33.36 41.93 -12.92
CA ASN A 1016 32.98 43.09 -12.15
C ASN A 1016 31.52 43.43 -12.44
N VAL A 1017 30.73 43.65 -11.39
CA VAL A 1017 29.35 44.13 -11.48
C VAL A 1017 29.28 45.44 -10.71
N ASP A 1018 29.05 46.54 -11.44
CA ASP A 1018 28.90 47.88 -10.89
C ASP A 1018 27.42 48.29 -10.94
N PHE A 1019 26.84 48.55 -9.77
CA PHE A 1019 25.43 48.89 -9.63
C PHE A 1019 25.21 50.38 -9.91
N ALA A 1020 24.21 50.70 -10.75
CA ALA A 1020 23.91 52.09 -11.12
C ALA A 1020 23.59 52.95 -9.88
N ASN A 1021 22.78 52.39 -8.96
CA ASN A 1021 22.49 52.94 -7.64
C ASN A 1021 22.95 51.95 -6.54
N PRO A 1022 23.26 52.40 -5.32
CA PRO A 1022 23.54 51.49 -4.20
C PRO A 1022 22.34 50.56 -3.99
N THR A 1023 22.57 49.24 -4.07
CA THR A 1023 21.52 48.22 -4.13
C THR A 1023 21.64 47.28 -2.94
N GLU A 1024 20.56 47.04 -2.21
CA GLU A 1024 20.55 46.07 -1.12
C GLU A 1024 20.59 44.63 -1.69
N ILE A 1025 21.57 43.82 -1.29
CA ILE A 1025 21.68 42.42 -1.68
C ILE A 1025 22.00 41.52 -0.48
N ARG A 1026 21.48 40.29 -0.54
CA ARG A 1026 21.79 39.20 0.39
C ARG A 1026 22.03 37.87 -0.32
N THR A 1027 21.45 37.65 -1.49
CA THR A 1027 21.69 36.44 -2.29
C THR A 1027 22.10 36.82 -3.71
N ILE A 1028 23.07 36.07 -4.25
CA ILE A 1028 23.61 36.19 -5.61
C ILE A 1028 23.44 34.81 -6.28
N GLU A 1029 22.82 34.76 -7.45
CA GLU A 1029 22.53 33.53 -8.20
C GLU A 1029 23.12 33.62 -9.61
N PHE A 1030 23.88 32.60 -10.01
CA PHE A 1030 24.49 32.46 -11.34
C PHE A 1030 23.80 31.31 -12.07
N ASP A 1031 23.12 31.57 -13.18
CA ASP A 1031 22.60 30.53 -14.07
C ASP A 1031 23.65 30.17 -15.13
N HIS A 1032 23.92 28.88 -15.27
CA HIS A 1032 24.94 28.31 -16.14
C HIS A 1032 24.42 27.11 -16.93
N ARG A 1033 24.87 27.01 -18.18
CA ARG A 1033 24.31 26.05 -19.16
C ARG A 1033 25.20 24.83 -19.44
N SER A 1034 26.42 24.84 -18.91
CA SER A 1034 27.42 23.79 -19.13
C SER A 1034 27.55 22.85 -17.93
N SER A 1035 27.69 21.55 -18.20
CA SER A 1035 28.05 20.51 -17.23
C SER A 1035 29.52 20.57 -16.79
N ASN A 1036 30.30 21.54 -17.27
CA ASN A 1036 31.71 21.70 -16.91
C ASN A 1036 31.95 22.63 -15.70
N TRP A 1037 30.90 23.25 -15.15
CA TRP A 1037 31.00 24.20 -14.04
C TRP A 1037 31.66 23.61 -12.78
N TRP A 1038 31.60 22.28 -12.59
CA TRP A 1038 32.30 21.54 -11.54
C TRP A 1038 33.83 21.74 -11.53
N TRP A 1039 34.42 22.10 -12.66
CA TRP A 1039 35.85 22.40 -12.81
C TRP A 1039 36.18 23.89 -12.66
N ILE A 1040 35.17 24.75 -12.50
CA ILE A 1040 35.33 26.21 -12.39
C ILE A 1040 34.98 26.59 -10.96
N LYS A 1041 35.99 26.94 -10.17
CA LYS A 1041 35.78 27.34 -8.78
C LYS A 1041 35.82 28.86 -8.64
N PRO A 1042 34.95 29.47 -7.82
CA PRO A 1042 35.22 30.81 -7.33
C PRO A 1042 36.50 30.76 -6.50
N GLU A 1043 37.44 31.64 -6.78
CA GLU A 1043 38.67 31.80 -6.01
C GLU A 1043 38.43 32.78 -4.86
N LYS A 1044 37.82 33.92 -5.19
CA LYS A 1044 37.57 35.04 -4.26
C LYS A 1044 36.34 35.84 -4.67
N ILE A 1045 35.62 36.35 -3.68
CA ILE A 1045 34.60 37.39 -3.83
C ILE A 1045 35.04 38.64 -3.07
N MET A 1046 34.80 39.82 -3.65
CA MET A 1046 34.94 41.11 -2.99
C MET A 1046 33.67 41.92 -3.21
N ILE A 1047 33.10 42.46 -2.14
CA ILE A 1047 31.88 43.29 -2.17
C ILE A 1047 32.21 44.66 -1.59
N THR A 1048 31.73 45.72 -2.23
CA THR A 1048 32.07 47.12 -1.91
C THR A 1048 30.83 47.99 -1.80
N ASP A 1049 30.77 48.86 -0.79
CA ASP A 1049 29.69 49.83 -0.60
C ASP A 1049 29.83 51.07 -1.52
N ASP A 1050 28.89 52.01 -1.39
CA ASP A 1050 28.84 53.25 -2.17
C ASP A 1050 29.93 54.28 -1.85
N GLN A 1051 30.68 54.06 -0.78
CA GLN A 1051 31.84 54.86 -0.36
C GLN A 1051 33.17 54.20 -0.77
N ASN A 1052 33.12 53.04 -1.43
CA ASN A 1052 34.24 52.15 -1.77
C ASN A 1052 34.89 51.43 -0.58
N ASN A 1053 34.19 51.30 0.57
CA ASN A 1053 34.64 50.43 1.65
C ASN A 1053 34.41 48.96 1.26
N ILE A 1054 35.41 48.11 1.50
CA ILE A 1054 35.30 46.66 1.33
C ILE A 1054 34.42 46.10 2.46
N LEU A 1055 33.22 45.64 2.11
CA LEU A 1055 32.25 45.03 3.02
C LEU A 1055 32.55 43.55 3.26
N ILE A 1056 32.97 42.84 2.21
CA ILE A 1056 33.37 41.43 2.25
C ILE A 1056 34.59 41.26 1.35
N ASP A 1057 35.60 40.58 1.88
CA ASP A 1057 36.75 40.03 1.17
C ASP A 1057 37.04 38.68 1.85
N ASP A 1058 36.64 37.59 1.20
CA ASP A 1058 36.71 36.25 1.78
C ASP A 1058 36.83 35.15 0.71
N ASN A 1059 37.33 33.99 1.14
CA ASN A 1059 37.41 32.80 0.30
C ASN A 1059 36.07 32.07 0.27
N TYR A 1060 35.71 31.57 -0.91
CA TYR A 1060 34.36 31.16 -1.31
C TYR A 1060 33.66 30.09 -0.44
N GLU A 1061 34.39 29.25 0.29
CA GLU A 1061 33.88 28.01 0.90
C GLU A 1061 32.83 28.21 2.00
N LYS A 1062 32.73 29.41 2.60
CA LYS A 1062 31.81 29.69 3.72
C LYS A 1062 30.34 29.95 3.30
N PHE A 1063 30.10 30.38 2.07
CA PHE A 1063 28.82 31.01 1.67
C PHE A 1063 28.11 30.34 0.49
N PHE A 1064 28.64 29.22 0.01
CA PHE A 1064 28.20 28.54 -1.22
C PHE A 1064 27.26 27.36 -0.90
N GLN A 1065 26.16 27.23 -1.64
CA GLN A 1065 25.30 26.03 -1.58
C GLN A 1065 25.09 25.45 -2.99
N TRP A 1066 25.31 24.15 -3.13
CA TRP A 1066 25.07 23.41 -4.37
C TRP A 1066 23.61 22.94 -4.45
N SER A 1067 22.92 23.33 -5.52
CA SER A 1067 21.60 22.79 -5.88
C SER A 1067 21.77 21.67 -6.90
N TYR A 1068 21.55 20.42 -6.50
CA TYR A 1068 21.51 19.31 -7.46
C TYR A 1068 20.27 19.43 -8.36
N GLY A 1069 20.50 19.46 -9.68
CA GLY A 1069 19.47 19.67 -10.70
C GLY A 1069 19.44 21.12 -11.22
N TYR A 1070 19.73 21.24 -12.53
CA TYR A 1070 19.58 22.47 -13.34
C TYR A 1070 20.43 23.69 -12.92
N GLY A 1071 21.73 23.63 -13.22
CA GLY A 1071 22.46 24.77 -13.79
C GLY A 1071 22.55 26.07 -12.97
N LYS A 1072 22.58 25.99 -11.64
CA LYS A 1072 22.57 27.17 -10.75
C LYS A 1072 23.62 27.08 -9.65
N ALA A 1073 24.37 28.17 -9.46
CA ALA A 1073 25.26 28.38 -8.33
C ALA A 1073 24.76 29.57 -7.48
N ILE A 1074 24.65 29.39 -6.17
CA ILE A 1074 24.05 30.39 -5.26
C ILE A 1074 25.00 30.72 -4.11
N PHE A 1075 25.25 32.01 -3.91
CA PHE A 1075 25.92 32.57 -2.75
C PHE A 1075 24.88 33.29 -1.88
N THR A 1076 24.91 33.10 -0.56
CA THR A 1076 24.06 33.86 0.36
C THR A 1076 24.87 34.47 1.50
N LEU A 1077 24.80 35.79 1.60
CA LEU A 1077 25.44 36.60 2.62
C LEU A 1077 24.71 36.45 3.97
N ASP A 1078 25.45 36.62 5.06
CA ASP A 1078 24.95 36.44 6.42
C ASP A 1078 23.75 37.36 6.72
N ARG A 1079 23.78 38.59 6.20
CA ARG A 1079 22.75 39.64 6.26
C ARG A 1079 22.65 40.37 4.91
N PRO A 1080 21.63 41.22 4.69
CA PRO A 1080 21.66 42.15 3.56
C PRO A 1080 22.80 43.18 3.72
N TYR A 1081 23.35 43.61 2.59
CA TYR A 1081 24.35 44.67 2.47
C TYR A 1081 23.90 45.64 1.38
N VAL A 1082 24.09 46.95 1.58
CA VAL A 1082 23.93 47.94 0.50
C VAL A 1082 25.24 48.00 -0.28
N VAL A 1083 25.17 47.69 -1.57
CA VAL A 1083 26.34 47.38 -2.41
C VAL A 1083 26.36 48.26 -3.65
N LYS A 1084 27.56 48.74 -4.00
CA LYS A 1084 27.82 49.52 -5.21
C LYS A 1084 28.64 48.74 -6.24
N LYS A 1085 29.53 47.85 -5.78
CA LYS A 1085 30.38 47.02 -6.64
C LYS A 1085 30.53 45.61 -6.08
N ILE A 1086 30.59 44.63 -6.97
CA ILE A 1086 31.04 43.26 -6.66
C ILE A 1086 32.11 42.85 -7.67
N ASN A 1087 33.16 42.22 -7.18
CA ASN A 1087 34.15 41.52 -7.97
C ASN A 1087 34.11 40.01 -7.64
N PHE A 1088 34.10 39.17 -8.68
CA PHE A 1088 34.24 37.72 -8.55
C PHE A 1088 35.45 37.27 -9.36
N LYS A 1089 36.41 36.61 -8.71
CA LYS A 1089 37.51 35.91 -9.37
C LYS A 1089 37.12 34.43 -9.50
N LEU A 1090 37.00 33.92 -10.72
CA LEU A 1090 36.76 32.49 -10.99
C LEU A 1090 38.03 31.87 -11.60
N TYR A 1091 38.32 30.61 -11.26
CA TYR A 1091 39.54 29.89 -11.62
C TYR A 1091 39.23 28.50 -12.19
N ASN A 1092 39.91 28.11 -13.27
CA ASN A 1092 39.73 26.81 -13.92
C ASN A 1092 40.68 25.75 -13.34
N THR A 1093 40.13 24.74 -12.65
CA THR A 1093 40.88 23.64 -12.03
C THR A 1093 41.08 22.42 -12.93
N ASN A 1094 40.67 22.46 -14.21
CA ASN A 1094 40.83 21.33 -15.14
C ASN A 1094 42.22 21.35 -15.79
N GLY A 1095 42.98 20.26 -15.68
CA GLY A 1095 44.31 20.13 -16.30
C GLY A 1095 44.31 19.82 -17.81
N SER A 1096 43.16 19.63 -18.46
CA SER A 1096 43.05 19.31 -19.88
C SER A 1096 42.99 20.56 -20.76
N THR A 1097 43.89 20.66 -21.74
CA THR A 1097 44.19 21.92 -22.45
C THR A 1097 43.15 22.40 -23.46
N ASN A 1098 42.19 21.57 -23.89
CA ASN A 1098 41.60 21.76 -25.24
C ASN A 1098 40.10 22.10 -25.38
N GLN A 1099 39.19 21.97 -24.39
CA GLN A 1099 37.73 22.08 -24.68
C GLN A 1099 36.77 22.76 -23.68
N ASN A 1100 37.14 23.01 -22.41
CA ASN A 1100 36.14 23.29 -21.36
C ASN A 1100 36.04 24.74 -20.89
N GLY A 1101 35.28 25.56 -21.64
CA GLY A 1101 34.89 26.91 -21.23
C GLY A 1101 33.67 27.00 -20.29
N ILE A 1102 33.51 28.17 -19.66
CA ILE A 1102 32.28 28.56 -18.91
C ILE A 1102 31.14 28.81 -19.91
N SER A 1103 29.88 28.60 -19.51
CA SER A 1103 28.70 29.06 -20.26
C SER A 1103 27.67 29.66 -19.32
N LEU A 1104 27.48 30.99 -19.39
CA LEU A 1104 26.64 31.80 -18.50
C LEU A 1104 25.35 32.25 -19.21
N ASP A 1105 24.20 32.13 -18.54
CA ASP A 1105 22.90 32.66 -19.01
C ASP A 1105 22.65 34.05 -18.41
N TYR A 1106 22.73 34.20 -17.08
CA TYR A 1106 22.67 35.49 -16.37
C TYR A 1106 23.17 35.39 -14.92
N ILE A 1107 23.41 36.54 -14.28
CA ILE A 1107 23.48 36.69 -12.81
C ILE A 1107 22.25 37.47 -12.33
N SER A 1108 21.65 37.02 -11.23
CA SER A 1108 20.58 37.69 -10.51
C SER A 1108 20.98 38.03 -9.06
N PHE A 1109 20.43 39.13 -8.54
CA PHE A 1109 20.66 39.63 -7.19
C PHE A 1109 19.33 39.79 -6.45
N TYR A 1110 19.31 39.48 -5.14
CA TYR A 1110 18.12 39.56 -4.29
C TYR A 1110 18.47 40.13 -2.91
N ASN A 1111 17.63 41.01 -2.35
CA ASN A 1111 17.81 41.54 -0.99
C ASN A 1111 17.30 40.60 0.11
N THR A 1112 16.31 39.75 -0.19
CA THR A 1112 15.80 38.73 0.73
C THR A 1112 16.77 37.56 0.85
N LYS A 1113 16.78 36.91 2.03
CA LYS A 1113 17.22 35.51 2.12
C LYS A 1113 16.09 34.68 1.53
N ARG A 1114 16.36 33.76 0.59
CA ARG A 1114 15.37 32.74 0.20
C ARG A 1114 15.00 31.90 1.43
N LEU A 1115 13.86 32.22 2.03
CA LEU A 1115 13.17 31.43 3.03
C LEU A 1115 12.01 30.74 2.32
N ASN A 1116 11.88 29.43 2.50
CA ASN A 1116 10.76 28.69 1.92
C ASN A 1116 9.46 29.09 2.64
N VAL A 1117 8.41 29.41 1.88
CA VAL A 1117 7.05 29.53 2.44
C VAL A 1117 6.66 28.15 2.96
N ASN A 1118 6.40 28.05 4.27
CA ASN A 1118 6.19 26.75 4.91
C ASN A 1118 4.77 26.22 4.69
N LYS A 1119 3.75 27.10 4.72
CA LYS A 1119 2.35 26.69 4.53
C LYS A 1119 1.42 27.85 4.18
N THR A 1120 0.51 27.61 3.25
CA THR A 1120 -0.60 28.52 2.90
C THR A 1120 -1.92 27.96 3.46
N TYR A 1121 -2.81 28.85 3.89
CA TYR A 1121 -4.12 28.52 4.46
C TYR A 1121 -5.20 29.40 3.84
N SER A 1122 -6.33 28.81 3.47
CA SER A 1122 -7.54 29.57 3.16
C SER A 1122 -8.14 30.19 4.41
N PHE A 1123 -8.85 31.30 4.25
CA PHE A 1123 -9.59 31.92 5.34
C PHE A 1123 -10.83 31.12 5.80
N ASN A 1124 -11.29 30.12 5.04
CA ASN A 1124 -12.33 29.17 5.47
C ASN A 1124 -11.80 28.05 6.40
N ASN A 1125 -10.51 28.07 6.76
CA ASN A 1125 -9.88 27.05 7.60
C ASN A 1125 -10.38 27.10 9.05
N PRO A 1126 -10.74 25.97 9.69
CA PRO A 1126 -11.30 25.95 11.05
C PRO A 1126 -10.35 26.37 12.17
N LEU A 1127 -9.09 26.69 11.87
CA LEU A 1127 -8.12 27.31 12.80
C LEU A 1127 -8.22 28.84 12.82
N ILE A 1128 -8.97 29.43 11.88
CA ILE A 1128 -9.25 30.86 11.78
C ILE A 1128 -10.66 31.11 12.31
N ASN A 1129 -10.77 32.01 13.27
CA ASN A 1129 -12.01 32.29 13.99
C ASN A 1129 -12.61 33.56 13.41
N LEU A 1130 -13.71 33.45 12.68
CA LEU A 1130 -14.41 34.57 12.06
C LEU A 1130 -15.43 35.16 13.04
N TYR A 1131 -15.33 36.45 13.32
CA TYR A 1131 -16.23 37.20 14.20
C TYR A 1131 -16.94 38.30 13.40
N GLY A 1132 -18.27 38.31 13.42
CA GLY A 1132 -19.08 39.24 12.63
C GLY A 1132 -19.61 38.61 11.34
N LYS A 1133 -19.91 39.43 10.34
CA LYS A 1133 -20.58 39.01 9.08
C LYS A 1133 -19.58 38.78 7.94
N TRP A 1134 -19.02 37.58 7.93
CA TRP A 1134 -18.18 37.10 6.83
C TRP A 1134 -18.96 36.24 5.85
N GLU A 1135 -18.85 36.57 4.56
CA GLU A 1135 -19.40 35.83 3.42
C GLU A 1135 -18.28 35.02 2.75
N ASN A 1136 -18.50 33.74 2.50
CA ASN A 1136 -17.64 32.98 1.58
C ASN A 1136 -18.05 33.32 0.13
N VAL A 1137 -17.08 33.54 -0.75
CA VAL A 1137 -17.32 33.87 -2.15
C VAL A 1137 -16.53 32.91 -3.04
N ASP A 1138 -17.23 32.07 -3.79
CA ASP A 1138 -16.62 31.15 -4.77
C ASP A 1138 -15.92 31.93 -5.90
N ASN A 1139 -14.83 31.38 -6.42
CA ASN A 1139 -14.10 31.98 -7.54
C ASN A 1139 -14.99 32.05 -8.79
N ASN A 1140 -15.12 33.24 -9.34
CA ASN A 1140 -15.82 33.51 -10.59
C ASN A 1140 -15.06 34.60 -11.35
N ALA A 1141 -14.87 34.40 -12.66
CA ALA A 1141 -14.10 35.27 -13.55
C ALA A 1141 -14.47 36.76 -13.39
N ASN A 1142 -15.73 37.06 -13.05
CA ASN A 1142 -16.23 38.42 -12.92
C ASN A 1142 -16.05 39.04 -11.51
N THR A 1143 -15.79 38.29 -10.44
CA THR A 1143 -15.87 38.81 -9.05
C THR A 1143 -14.61 38.66 -8.20
N ASN A 1144 -13.96 37.49 -8.22
CA ASN A 1144 -12.82 37.16 -7.34
C ASN A 1144 -12.12 35.88 -7.83
N ILE A 1145 -10.81 35.79 -7.62
CA ILE A 1145 -9.97 34.69 -8.10
C ILE A 1145 -8.91 34.34 -7.04
N SER A 1146 -9.30 33.74 -5.90
CA SER A 1146 -8.34 33.19 -4.93
C SER A 1146 -7.56 32.03 -5.54
N GLN A 1147 -6.26 32.21 -5.77
CA GLN A 1147 -5.37 31.22 -6.40
C GLN A 1147 -5.12 29.97 -5.54
N PHE A 1148 -5.49 29.99 -4.25
CA PHE A 1148 -5.24 28.88 -3.34
C PHE A 1148 -6.47 27.98 -3.11
N SER A 1149 -7.62 28.56 -2.75
CA SER A 1149 -8.77 27.78 -2.24
C SER A 1149 -9.94 27.62 -3.19
N GLY A 1150 -9.96 28.31 -4.33
CA GLY A 1150 -11.17 28.40 -5.15
C GLY A 1150 -12.29 29.24 -4.50
N GLN A 1151 -12.02 29.83 -3.33
CA GLN A 1151 -12.90 30.66 -2.52
C GLN A 1151 -12.08 31.76 -1.83
N SER A 1152 -12.69 32.93 -1.68
CA SER A 1152 -12.23 34.06 -0.86
C SER A 1152 -13.23 34.29 0.29
N ILE A 1153 -12.83 34.96 1.37
CA ILE A 1153 -13.78 35.54 2.33
C ILE A 1153 -13.97 37.03 2.08
N LYS A 1154 -15.16 37.52 2.43
CA LYS A 1154 -15.58 38.91 2.26
C LYS A 1154 -16.30 39.41 3.52
N SER A 1155 -15.99 40.64 3.94
CA SER A 1155 -16.81 41.41 4.89
C SER A 1155 -17.23 42.73 4.25
N THR A 1156 -18.36 43.28 4.68
CA THR A 1156 -18.80 44.66 4.35
C THR A 1156 -19.14 45.49 5.60
N THR A 1157 -18.97 44.95 6.81
CA THR A 1157 -19.29 45.62 8.07
C THR A 1157 -18.04 46.10 8.78
N ILE A 1158 -18.05 47.34 9.27
CA ILE A 1158 -17.03 47.85 10.19
C ILE A 1158 -16.99 47.01 11.48
N GLY A 1159 -15.79 46.66 11.94
CA GLY A 1159 -15.59 45.88 13.17
C GLY A 1159 -15.70 44.36 13.01
N ASP A 1160 -16.15 43.85 11.86
CA ASP A 1160 -15.96 42.43 11.52
C ASP A 1160 -14.48 42.09 11.61
N SER A 1161 -14.13 40.97 12.23
CA SER A 1161 -12.75 40.60 12.51
C SER A 1161 -12.51 39.10 12.42
N LEU A 1162 -11.23 38.72 12.33
CA LEU A 1162 -10.83 37.32 12.42
C LEU A 1162 -9.57 37.14 13.27
N GLU A 1163 -9.46 36.01 13.96
CA GLU A 1163 -8.31 35.67 14.81
C GLU A 1163 -7.74 34.27 14.53
N PHE A 1164 -6.42 34.15 14.47
CA PHE A 1164 -5.70 32.89 14.29
C PHE A 1164 -4.37 32.90 15.07
N TYR A 1165 -3.73 31.73 15.20
CA TYR A 1165 -2.48 31.56 15.93
C TYR A 1165 -1.47 30.75 15.13
N LEU A 1166 -0.20 31.19 15.09
CA LEU A 1166 0.88 30.51 14.34
C LEU A 1166 2.20 30.40 15.11
N PHE A 1167 2.91 29.28 14.99
CA PHE A 1167 4.33 29.19 15.34
C PHE A 1167 5.17 29.38 14.06
N GLY A 1168 6.06 30.38 14.04
CA GLY A 1168 6.97 30.61 12.92
C GLY A 1168 7.39 32.07 12.77
N SER A 1169 8.24 32.35 11.78
CA SER A 1169 8.94 33.64 11.66
C SER A 1169 8.13 34.74 10.96
N GLY A 1170 6.82 34.54 10.74
CA GLY A 1170 5.97 35.51 10.05
C GLY A 1170 4.84 34.92 9.21
N PHE A 1171 4.14 35.81 8.50
CA PHE A 1171 3.01 35.51 7.62
C PHE A 1171 2.75 36.65 6.62
N ASP A 1172 2.07 36.32 5.52
CA ASP A 1172 1.49 37.27 4.55
C ASP A 1172 -0.03 37.13 4.53
N ILE A 1173 -0.73 38.26 4.41
CA ILE A 1173 -2.16 38.33 4.11
C ILE A 1173 -2.30 38.69 2.63
N VAL A 1174 -3.02 37.84 1.90
CA VAL A 1174 -3.25 38.00 0.46
C VAL A 1174 -4.75 38.16 0.20
N GLY A 1175 -5.11 39.07 -0.71
CA GLY A 1175 -6.50 39.42 -1.03
C GLY A 1175 -6.61 40.37 -2.22
N GLN A 1176 -7.80 40.95 -2.40
CA GLN A 1176 -8.08 41.85 -3.52
C GLN A 1176 -7.86 43.32 -3.15
N LYS A 1177 -7.20 44.08 -4.03
CA LYS A 1177 -7.24 45.55 -4.03
C LYS A 1177 -8.20 46.06 -5.10
N ASN A 1178 -9.01 47.08 -4.78
CA ASN A 1178 -10.05 47.63 -5.66
C ASN A 1178 -10.54 48.99 -5.14
N SER A 1179 -11.08 49.85 -6.00
CA SER A 1179 -11.45 51.24 -5.65
C SER A 1179 -12.65 51.32 -4.69
N SER A 1180 -13.46 50.27 -4.63
CA SER A 1180 -14.59 50.10 -3.72
C SER A 1180 -14.24 49.34 -2.42
N ASN A 1181 -13.00 48.87 -2.26
CA ASN A 1181 -12.60 48.08 -1.09
C ASN A 1181 -12.30 48.96 0.15
N SER A 1182 -12.13 48.27 1.28
CA SER A 1182 -11.95 48.83 2.63
C SER A 1182 -10.47 48.96 3.02
N ALA A 1183 -10.24 49.38 4.26
CA ALA A 1183 -8.98 49.18 4.96
C ALA A 1183 -9.16 48.15 6.09
N PHE A 1184 -8.07 47.62 6.64
CA PHE A 1184 -8.10 46.78 7.83
C PHE A 1184 -7.01 47.14 8.84
N ASP A 1185 -7.33 47.01 10.13
CA ASP A 1185 -6.32 47.02 11.19
C ASP A 1185 -5.80 45.61 11.41
N ILE A 1186 -4.50 45.50 11.68
CA ILE A 1186 -3.88 44.25 12.11
C ILE A 1186 -3.19 44.38 13.47
N TYR A 1187 -3.39 43.37 14.29
CA TYR A 1187 -2.81 43.21 15.62
C TYR A 1187 -2.03 41.90 15.68
N VAL A 1188 -0.87 41.91 16.35
CA VAL A 1188 -0.08 40.73 16.65
C VAL A 1188 0.21 40.70 18.16
N ASN A 1189 -0.06 39.56 18.80
CA ASN A 1189 -0.01 39.38 20.26
C ASN A 1189 -0.78 40.47 21.02
N ASP A 1190 -2.01 40.74 20.56
CA ASP A 1190 -2.95 41.76 21.04
C ASP A 1190 -2.42 43.21 21.01
N LYS A 1191 -1.29 43.48 20.33
CA LYS A 1191 -0.78 44.82 20.03
C LYS A 1191 -1.11 45.21 18.60
N PHE A 1192 -1.59 46.43 18.37
CA PHE A 1192 -1.76 47.00 17.04
C PHE A 1192 -0.40 47.11 16.33
N VAL A 1193 -0.37 46.81 15.02
CA VAL A 1193 0.86 46.87 14.20
C VAL A 1193 0.71 47.80 13.01
N ALA A 1194 -0.41 47.74 12.27
CA ALA A 1194 -0.65 48.60 11.12
C ALA A 1194 -2.14 48.74 10.77
N THR A 1195 -2.47 49.83 10.05
CA THR A 1195 -3.69 49.92 9.23
C THR A 1195 -3.27 49.77 7.77
N ILE A 1196 -3.98 48.92 7.02
CA ILE A 1196 -3.67 48.54 5.65
C ILE A 1196 -4.84 48.93 4.76
N ASP A 1197 -4.58 49.82 3.80
CA ASP A 1197 -5.55 50.17 2.77
C ASP A 1197 -5.53 49.12 1.65
N THR A 1198 -6.70 48.77 1.11
CA THR A 1198 -6.87 47.88 -0.04
C THR A 1198 -7.47 48.60 -1.24
N TYR A 1199 -7.46 49.95 -1.25
CA TYR A 1199 -7.72 50.75 -2.43
C TYR A 1199 -6.73 50.45 -3.57
N SER A 1200 -7.25 50.50 -4.80
CA SER A 1200 -6.49 50.54 -6.06
C SER A 1200 -7.45 51.04 -7.16
N GLU A 1201 -6.97 51.85 -8.10
CA GLU A 1201 -7.84 52.38 -9.18
C GLU A 1201 -8.38 51.26 -10.08
N THR A 1202 -7.54 50.27 -10.38
CA THR A 1202 -7.88 49.02 -11.05
C THR A 1202 -8.01 47.88 -10.04
N ARG A 1203 -8.81 46.85 -10.35
CA ARG A 1203 -8.91 45.64 -9.52
C ARG A 1203 -7.67 44.77 -9.67
N ILE A 1204 -7.09 44.35 -8.56
CA ILE A 1204 -5.93 43.44 -8.48
C ILE A 1204 -6.27 42.32 -7.49
N ASP A 1205 -6.47 41.09 -7.98
CA ASP A 1205 -6.73 39.90 -7.14
C ASP A 1205 -5.41 39.24 -6.69
N ASN A 1206 -5.38 38.59 -5.52
CA ASN A 1206 -4.17 37.96 -4.93
C ASN A 1206 -3.00 38.92 -4.68
N SER A 1207 -3.27 40.21 -4.47
CA SER A 1207 -2.25 41.15 -4.03
C SER A 1207 -1.82 40.82 -2.60
N VAL A 1208 -0.51 40.83 -2.31
CA VAL A 1208 -0.05 40.85 -0.92
C VAL A 1208 -0.50 42.17 -0.32
N LEU A 1209 -1.41 42.07 0.65
CA LEU A 1209 -1.99 43.21 1.35
C LEU A 1209 -1.09 43.61 2.51
N TYR A 1210 -0.54 42.63 3.23
CA TYR A 1210 0.38 42.84 4.33
C TYR A 1210 1.34 41.68 4.54
N SER A 1211 2.55 41.98 4.98
CA SER A 1211 3.59 41.03 5.37
C SER A 1211 4.06 41.33 6.79
N TYR A 1212 4.24 40.30 7.60
CA TYR A 1212 4.77 40.39 8.96
C TYR A 1212 5.88 39.38 9.16
N THR A 1213 6.97 39.79 9.81
CA THR A 1213 8.03 38.90 10.29
C THR A 1213 8.23 39.05 11.80
N SER A 1214 8.71 37.98 12.44
CA SER A 1214 9.00 37.97 13.88
C SER A 1214 10.43 37.52 14.15
N ASP A 1215 11.10 38.23 15.07
CA ASP A 1215 12.46 37.93 15.51
C ASP A 1215 12.56 36.67 16.39
N THR A 1216 11.43 36.10 16.83
CA THR A 1216 11.37 34.97 17.77
C THR A 1216 10.42 33.87 17.31
N ASN A 1217 10.94 32.65 17.12
CA ASN A 1217 10.15 31.49 16.66
C ASN A 1217 9.57 30.62 17.79
N ASP A 1218 9.97 30.85 19.04
CA ASP A 1218 9.75 29.91 20.15
C ASP A 1218 8.40 30.09 20.89
N LYS A 1219 7.52 30.98 20.40
CA LYS A 1219 6.18 31.25 20.96
C LYS A 1219 5.16 31.42 19.83
N PRO A 1220 3.87 31.05 20.05
CA PRO A 1220 2.85 31.22 19.04
C PRO A 1220 2.44 32.70 18.97
N LEU A 1221 2.44 33.28 17.78
CA LEU A 1221 1.89 34.60 17.53
C LEU A 1221 0.37 34.49 17.43
N LYS A 1222 -0.36 35.26 18.25
CA LYS A 1222 -1.78 35.55 18.02
C LYS A 1222 -1.89 36.65 16.97
N VAL A 1223 -2.67 36.46 15.91
CA VAL A 1223 -2.93 37.49 14.90
C VAL A 1223 -4.42 37.81 14.85
N LYS A 1224 -4.76 39.10 14.75
CA LYS A 1224 -6.13 39.59 14.55
C LYS A 1224 -6.17 40.59 13.40
N ILE A 1225 -7.15 40.44 12.49
CA ILE A 1225 -7.49 41.42 11.45
C ILE A 1225 -8.87 42.01 11.77
N VAL A 1226 -9.09 43.31 11.54
CA VAL A 1226 -10.38 44.01 11.78
C VAL A 1226 -10.72 44.94 10.61
N ASN A 1227 -11.92 44.82 10.01
CA ASN A 1227 -12.39 45.67 8.93
C ASN A 1227 -12.67 47.11 9.44
N LYS A 1228 -12.08 48.13 8.78
CA LYS A 1228 -12.11 49.53 9.24
C LYS A 1228 -13.33 50.34 8.79
N HIS A 1229 -14.06 49.91 7.76
CA HIS A 1229 -15.14 50.68 7.16
C HIS A 1229 -16.31 49.80 6.76
N ASN A 1230 -17.48 50.41 6.53
CA ASN A 1230 -18.61 49.77 5.84
C ASN A 1230 -18.35 49.72 4.32
N LYS A 1231 -17.27 49.05 3.94
CA LYS A 1231 -16.78 48.81 2.58
C LYS A 1231 -16.31 47.36 2.48
N THR A 1232 -16.15 46.87 1.26
CA THR A 1232 -15.75 45.48 0.98
C THR A 1232 -14.30 45.21 1.40
N LEU A 1233 -14.09 44.27 2.31
CA LEU A 1233 -12.78 43.69 2.59
C LEU A 1233 -12.76 42.27 2.03
N PHE A 1234 -11.95 42.03 0.98
CA PHE A 1234 -11.78 40.73 0.34
C PHE A 1234 -10.42 40.13 0.71
N LEU A 1235 -10.42 38.92 1.29
CA LEU A 1235 -9.22 38.20 1.71
C LEU A 1235 -9.21 36.80 1.07
N ASP A 1236 -8.15 36.46 0.35
CA ASP A 1236 -8.04 35.24 -0.47
C ASP A 1236 -7.41 34.08 0.30
N TYR A 1237 -6.25 34.30 0.92
CA TYR A 1237 -5.54 33.33 1.77
C TYR A 1237 -4.45 33.99 2.65
N ILE A 1238 -3.97 33.24 3.64
CA ILE A 1238 -2.80 33.59 4.46
C ILE A 1238 -1.63 32.69 4.04
N GLN A 1239 -0.47 33.26 3.70
CA GLN A 1239 0.77 32.49 3.65
C GLN A 1239 1.48 32.58 5.00
N THR A 1240 2.18 31.53 5.42
CA THR A 1240 2.89 31.52 6.70
C THR A 1240 4.31 30.99 6.56
N TYR A 1241 5.22 31.61 7.30
CA TYR A 1241 6.59 31.15 7.48
C TYR A 1241 6.65 30.21 8.70
N GLY A 1242 5.63 29.36 8.87
CA GLY A 1242 5.33 28.65 10.11
C GLY A 1242 4.23 27.59 9.98
N SER A 1243 3.47 27.39 11.05
CA SER A 1243 2.28 26.52 11.08
C SER A 1243 1.25 27.00 12.10
N PHE A 1244 -0.04 26.86 11.75
CA PHE A 1244 -1.16 27.20 12.63
C PHE A 1244 -1.32 26.28 13.84
N VAL A 1245 -1.98 26.80 14.88
CA VAL A 1245 -2.20 26.14 16.18
C VAL A 1245 -3.69 26.10 16.52
N TYR A 1246 -4.20 24.95 16.97
CA TYR A 1246 -5.55 24.84 17.55
C TYR A 1246 -5.68 25.67 18.83
N LEU A 1247 -6.76 26.46 18.93
CA LEU A 1247 -7.04 27.35 20.07
C LEU A 1247 -7.08 26.62 21.41
N ASP A 1248 -7.60 25.38 21.45
CA ASP A 1248 -7.67 24.59 22.69
C ASP A 1248 -6.30 24.12 23.20
N ASN A 1249 -5.26 24.08 22.36
CA ASN A 1249 -3.90 23.86 22.83
C ASN A 1249 -3.33 25.08 23.58
N ILE A 1250 -3.91 26.27 23.41
CA ILE A 1250 -3.36 27.54 23.90
C ILE A 1250 -3.88 27.89 25.30
N LYS A 1251 -5.02 27.33 25.71
CA LYS A 1251 -5.53 27.41 27.09
C LYS A 1251 -4.56 26.79 28.12
N ASN A 1252 -3.67 25.91 27.69
CA ASN A 1252 -2.65 25.25 28.52
C ASN A 1252 -1.26 25.92 28.42
N PHE A 1253 -1.15 27.10 27.81
CA PHE A 1253 0.11 27.83 27.56
C PHE A 1253 0.20 29.18 28.31
N LYS A 1254 -0.57 29.34 29.39
CA LYS A 1254 -0.69 30.58 30.17
C LYS A 1254 -0.28 30.39 31.63
#